data_AF-A0A965H4A3-F1
#
_entry.id   AF-A0A965H4A3-F1
#
_cell.length_a   1.000
_cell.length_b   1.000
_cell.length_c   1.000
_cell.angle_alpha   90.00
_cell.angle_beta   90.00
_cell.angle_gamma   90.00
#
_symmetry.space_group_name_H-M   'P 1'
#
loop_
_entity.id
_entity.type
_entity.pdbx_description
1 polymer ?
#
loop_
_entity_poly.entity_id
_entity_poly.type
_entity_poly.pdbx_seq_one_letter_code
_entity_poly.pdbx_strand_id
1 'polypeptide(L)'
;MGVTLAFNTIGYKPQNLFANIADSIFGSSFADQKRAATRAWADNTSFQLDGGLEVQADWAGEVEAVIENSAVAMALDTVKPTPPAGGAGAAGGGAAGAAPGQSAITIAPVVALNRIAADTSARIFNARSTEAAGDIVVEATGETAINAEVSASALSVAAGYKGGSKSISVGLSLARNDIDSNVASFISATPIAATALGAQPTLVEVRSTGGEIRVAAWRSGEITALGTASAIAISASPNGGPAVAGGGTLAFNRISGSTEAYASRVLLATDGEDEGSGDVTIRTHDSTMIDASLRSVAAAVSVGRGSSKAVALGISVARNIIGQTPVAASYDYKASDYQPDDKKLTELLPGKRVLNDTALMGNEVYEYVGEKVTSTDGIRLHTQNFSDESLWKLVSFAPSVAATRAYLDRSQVEAAGALKLRALSSAGINARVLSGAAAVGAGATGSTTVSAAGVYAENRIYTSVDARIFGTEDRRAELAAASASIRSESRTAISALAGAASVAASFGASGKALSVSIGLSLAFNSIEADTTATMQNVHLVTLDGDVDIGARSAGLESGPTIDWEDIENAGLDEYALDAAAKASAETSFTSNEGQEWDYLLSDGETDLESGDKVLAPDGLVFEYIGDDATLDLGDVDLNNEDQWEQVEIDTVELKTGYTVRVDAMHNYGGVPGLVYRYIGTDIDHTTQAGSVVLQPDQVVLVDLNHAEPGWVGRAFTWKGAQDIEVDLAVEDFQNEDRWEEVSLEEEEVSLWNQDYSDTSRWQLATDFADADTVQTLTTIIEDAGIDLADRDMLRANALYSTADGTIWKYTNEDGEVSIEEGDLVADVDDDNAIYEYLGDDEEAFNLDEADFSDEDLWERVEPDTVELRKGDTVKIAPSHGEGGTAGAVYRYFGKNNQSVNLSTVDYTDDSQWELVKPELNLAVIEPGQSWRIVDGAGDSYTIVKRLRADGSYDVSVNRVNINAVSVAASAAIGVSAGGQGLAFSGAGAIAVNTIRGNTDALIIGSVVESAGDLKVSASSD
;
A
#
# COMPACT_ATOMS: atom_id res chain seq x y z
N MET A 1 -4.40 3.56 35.74
CA MET A 1 -3.21 3.44 34.87
C MET A 1 -2.59 2.07 35.04
N GLY A 2 -2.40 1.31 33.97
CA GLY A 2 -1.46 0.18 33.91
C GLY A 2 -0.20 0.62 33.15
N VAL A 3 0.94 -0.04 33.32
CA VAL A 3 2.19 0.28 32.59
C VAL A 3 2.94 -1.02 32.28
N THR A 4 3.11 -1.34 31.00
CA THR A 4 3.86 -2.54 30.54
C THR A 4 5.14 -2.09 29.84
N LEU A 5 6.29 -2.59 30.27
CA LEU A 5 7.61 -2.25 29.72
C LEU A 5 8.42 -3.53 29.43
N ALA A 6 8.84 -3.74 28.18
CA ALA A 6 9.80 -4.75 27.78
C ALA A 6 11.13 -4.10 27.34
N PHE A 7 12.25 -4.65 27.80
CA PHE A 7 13.59 -4.15 27.51
C PHE A 7 14.50 -5.31 27.11
N ASN A 8 14.29 -5.82 25.90
CA ASN A 8 14.97 -6.99 25.37
C ASN A 8 16.22 -6.57 24.61
N THR A 9 17.40 -7.06 25.00
CA THR A 9 18.65 -6.72 24.31
C THR A 9 19.59 -7.91 24.15
N ILE A 10 19.96 -8.18 22.90
CA ILE A 10 21.05 -9.09 22.52
C ILE A 10 22.25 -8.22 22.11
N GLY A 11 23.41 -8.43 22.72
CA GLY A 11 24.64 -7.72 22.35
C GLY A 11 24.81 -6.29 22.90
N TYR A 12 24.09 -5.90 23.96
CA TYR A 12 24.28 -4.63 24.68
C TYR A 12 24.75 -4.87 26.12
N LYS A 13 25.37 -3.86 26.75
CA LYS A 13 25.65 -3.91 28.20
C LYS A 13 24.37 -3.68 29.01
N PRO A 14 24.18 -4.35 30.17
CA PRO A 14 23.04 -4.09 31.05
C PRO A 14 22.95 -2.62 31.49
N GLN A 15 21.79 -2.01 31.24
CA GLN A 15 21.46 -0.65 31.66
C GLN A 15 20.53 -0.66 32.89
N ASN A 16 20.36 0.50 33.53
CA ASN A 16 19.35 0.69 34.57
C ASN A 16 17.99 1.11 33.96
N LEU A 17 16.91 0.91 34.71
CA LEU A 17 15.54 1.17 34.27
C LEU A 17 15.32 2.60 33.73
N PHE A 18 15.92 3.62 34.35
CA PHE A 18 15.77 5.01 33.90
C PHE A 18 16.52 5.29 32.60
N ALA A 19 17.69 4.68 32.40
CA ALA A 19 18.41 4.76 31.12
C ALA A 19 17.63 4.05 30.01
N ASN A 20 17.08 2.86 30.28
CA ASN A 20 16.21 2.12 29.34
C ASN A 20 14.98 2.93 28.93
N ILE A 21 14.25 3.51 29.88
CA ILE A 21 13.08 4.37 29.62
C ILE A 21 13.48 5.62 28.81
N ALA A 22 14.61 6.25 29.13
CA ALA A 22 15.08 7.41 28.40
C ALA A 22 15.51 7.07 26.95
N ASP A 23 16.10 5.90 26.72
CA ASP A 23 16.49 5.42 25.39
C ASP A 23 15.27 5.01 24.54
N SER A 24 14.29 4.34 25.15
CA SER A 24 13.04 3.95 24.46
C SER A 24 12.23 5.16 24.01
N ILE A 25 12.24 6.26 24.78
CA ILE A 25 11.56 7.50 24.43
C ILE A 25 12.45 8.36 23.52
N PHE A 26 13.56 8.89 24.04
CA PHE A 26 14.35 9.95 23.37
C PHE A 26 15.39 9.46 22.37
N GLY A 27 15.67 8.15 22.29
CA GLY A 27 16.61 7.57 21.30
C GLY A 27 18.05 8.01 21.50
N SER A 28 18.41 8.46 22.72
CA SER A 28 19.65 9.16 23.02
C SER A 28 20.91 8.29 23.10
N SER A 29 20.82 7.00 22.75
CA SER A 29 21.93 6.06 22.62
C SER A 29 22.76 5.88 23.90
N PHE A 30 22.09 5.81 25.05
CA PHE A 30 22.76 5.63 26.35
C PHE A 30 23.33 4.21 26.57
N ALA A 31 23.26 3.34 25.55
CA ALA A 31 23.59 1.93 25.63
C ALA A 31 24.93 1.61 24.94
N ASP A 32 25.95 1.36 25.74
CA ASP A 32 27.19 0.75 25.24
C ASP A 32 26.89 -0.60 24.57
N GLN A 33 27.17 -0.71 23.28
CA GLN A 33 27.19 -2.01 22.59
C GLN A 33 28.27 -2.94 23.19
N LYS A 34 27.97 -4.23 23.19
CA LYS A 34 28.89 -5.34 23.49
C LYS A 34 28.41 -6.57 22.71
N ARG A 35 28.53 -6.47 21.38
CA ARG A 35 27.90 -7.34 20.37
C ARG A 35 27.96 -8.83 20.71
N ALA A 36 26.88 -9.55 20.39
CA ALA A 36 26.92 -11.00 20.27
C ALA A 36 27.85 -11.35 19.10
N ALA A 37 28.71 -12.36 19.24
CA ALA A 37 29.74 -12.61 18.24
C ALA A 37 30.04 -14.10 18.07
N THR A 38 29.70 -14.65 16.89
CA THR A 38 30.13 -15.97 16.44
C THR A 38 31.32 -15.82 15.51
N ARG A 39 32.40 -16.58 15.76
CA ARG A 39 33.68 -16.44 15.03
C ARG A 39 34.34 -17.79 14.78
N ALA A 40 34.28 -18.27 13.54
CA ALA A 40 35.10 -19.37 13.07
C ALA A 40 36.35 -18.81 12.38
N TRP A 41 37.53 -19.32 12.72
CA TRP A 41 38.76 -18.77 12.15
C TRP A 41 39.96 -19.71 12.20
N ALA A 42 40.77 -19.62 11.14
CA ALA A 42 42.16 -20.02 11.13
C ALA A 42 43.05 -18.76 11.13
N ASP A 43 44.22 -18.82 11.78
CA ASP A 43 45.25 -17.77 11.74
C ASP A 43 46.63 -18.40 11.57
N ASN A 44 47.43 -17.90 10.63
CA ASN A 44 48.83 -18.30 10.41
C ASN A 44 49.03 -19.82 10.29
N THR A 45 48.02 -20.52 9.77
CA THR A 45 47.93 -21.99 9.72
C THR A 45 48.07 -22.47 8.27
N SER A 46 48.69 -23.64 8.10
CA SER A 46 48.81 -24.36 6.83
C SER A 46 47.95 -25.62 6.85
N PHE A 47 47.29 -25.94 5.74
CA PHE A 47 46.41 -27.10 5.59
C PHE A 47 46.90 -27.97 4.44
N GLN A 48 46.84 -29.29 4.63
CA GLN A 48 47.01 -30.32 3.60
C GLN A 48 46.00 -31.41 3.93
N LEU A 49 44.98 -31.58 3.08
CA LEU A 49 43.77 -32.34 3.42
C LEU A 49 43.39 -33.29 2.28
N ASP A 50 43.19 -34.57 2.62
CA ASP A 50 42.64 -35.61 1.72
C ASP A 50 41.11 -35.42 1.46
N GLY A 51 40.58 -34.22 1.71
CA GLY A 51 39.18 -33.81 1.56
C GLY A 51 39.07 -32.28 1.57
N GLY A 52 37.86 -31.74 1.74
CA GLY A 52 37.61 -30.29 1.77
C GLY A 52 38.01 -29.59 3.08
N LEU A 53 37.98 -28.25 3.05
CA LEU A 53 38.19 -27.35 4.19
C LEU A 53 36.95 -26.46 4.38
N GLU A 54 36.27 -26.61 5.50
CA GLU A 54 35.11 -25.79 5.85
C GLU A 54 35.42 -24.89 7.06
N VAL A 55 35.15 -23.59 6.90
CA VAL A 55 35.23 -22.57 7.95
C VAL A 55 33.89 -21.85 7.98
N GLN A 56 32.91 -22.44 8.64
CA GLN A 56 31.54 -21.92 8.76
C GLN A 56 31.32 -21.18 10.08
N ALA A 57 30.60 -20.05 10.05
CA ALA A 57 30.19 -19.30 11.23
C ALA A 57 28.72 -18.86 11.11
N ASP A 58 27.82 -19.60 11.75
CA ASP A 58 26.39 -19.30 11.76
C ASP A 58 25.96 -18.66 13.07
N TRP A 59 25.05 -17.70 12.98
CA TRP A 59 24.43 -17.10 14.15
C TRP A 59 23.02 -16.59 13.81
N ALA A 60 22.03 -17.14 14.51
CA ALA A 60 20.66 -16.63 14.53
C ALA A 60 20.40 -15.91 15.86
N GLY A 61 19.69 -14.78 15.79
CA GLY A 61 19.26 -14.01 16.94
C GLY A 61 17.85 -13.46 16.76
N GLU A 62 16.92 -13.95 17.58
CA GLU A 62 15.51 -13.55 17.57
C GLU A 62 15.14 -12.83 18.87
N VAL A 63 14.26 -11.83 18.76
CA VAL A 63 13.55 -11.22 19.90
C VAL A 63 12.05 -11.20 19.59
N GLU A 64 11.32 -12.12 20.21
CA GLU A 64 9.86 -12.07 20.31
C GLU A 64 9.46 -11.18 21.50
N ALA A 65 8.53 -10.25 21.28
CA ALA A 65 8.14 -9.23 22.25
C ALA A 65 6.65 -8.88 22.16
N VAL A 66 5.78 -9.86 22.46
CA VAL A 66 4.34 -9.64 22.63
C VAL A 66 4.07 -9.01 24.00
N ILE A 67 3.53 -7.78 24.02
CA ILE A 67 3.14 -7.08 25.26
C ILE A 67 1.85 -6.27 25.13
N GLU A 68 0.96 -6.48 26.11
CA GLU A 68 -0.35 -5.84 26.17
C GLU A 68 -0.50 -4.96 27.42
N ASN A 69 -1.42 -3.99 27.37
CA ASN A 69 -1.87 -3.20 28.52
C ASN A 69 -3.27 -2.62 28.30
N SER A 70 -4.11 -2.64 29.34
CA SER A 70 -5.44 -2.02 29.33
C SER A 70 -5.68 -1.23 30.61
N ALA A 71 -6.38 -0.10 30.54
CA ALA A 71 -6.69 0.74 31.71
C ALA A 71 -8.11 1.36 31.67
N VAL A 72 -8.96 1.12 32.69
CA VAL A 72 -9.23 1.99 33.87
C VAL A 72 -10.34 3.04 33.59
N ALA A 73 -10.96 3.62 34.64
CA ALA A 73 -12.28 4.26 34.62
C ALA A 73 -12.50 5.35 35.72
N MET A 74 -13.77 5.81 35.95
CA MET A 74 -14.48 6.10 37.25
C MET A 74 -16.00 6.58 37.06
N ALA A 75 -16.63 7.44 37.92
CA ALA A 75 -18.10 7.84 37.98
C ALA A 75 -18.42 9.22 38.72
N LEU A 76 -19.52 10.02 38.45
CA LEU A 76 -19.89 11.39 39.02
C LEU A 76 -21.44 11.67 39.34
N ASP A 77 -21.81 12.63 40.24
CA ASP A 77 -23.04 12.82 41.14
C ASP A 77 -23.43 14.28 41.59
N THR A 78 -24.67 14.57 42.06
CA THR A 78 -24.88 15.59 43.16
C THR A 78 -25.99 15.40 44.23
N VAL A 79 -26.98 14.50 44.15
CA VAL A 79 -28.18 14.61 45.06
C VAL A 79 -27.89 14.20 46.52
N LYS A 80 -28.37 15.04 47.44
CA LYS A 80 -28.08 14.99 48.88
C LYS A 80 -29.11 14.16 49.67
N PRO A 81 -28.68 13.29 50.60
CA PRO A 81 -29.58 12.32 51.25
C PRO A 81 -30.58 12.90 52.25
N THR A 82 -31.88 12.66 52.01
CA THR A 82 -33.04 12.99 52.90
C THR A 82 -34.35 12.41 52.35
N PRO A 83 -35.46 12.27 53.12
CA PRO A 83 -35.62 12.08 54.57
C PRO A 83 -36.54 10.86 54.89
N PRO A 84 -36.92 10.63 56.16
CA PRO A 84 -38.36 10.70 56.43
C PRO A 84 -38.72 11.69 57.55
N ALA A 85 -39.85 12.37 57.41
CA ALA A 85 -40.33 13.35 58.37
C ALA A 85 -41.12 12.69 59.52
N GLY A 86 -40.74 12.96 60.79
CA GLY A 86 -41.33 12.28 61.93
C GLY A 86 -41.10 12.95 63.29
N GLY A 87 -41.78 14.08 63.54
CA GLY A 87 -41.92 14.67 64.88
C GLY A 87 -40.97 15.83 65.20
N ALA A 88 -41.51 16.85 65.86
CA ALA A 88 -40.75 18.02 66.31
C ALA A 88 -40.09 17.75 67.68
N GLY A 89 -38.80 17.40 67.67
CA GLY A 89 -37.97 17.17 68.85
C GLY A 89 -36.57 16.73 68.44
N ALA A 90 -35.52 17.23 69.10
CA ALA A 90 -34.15 17.07 68.62
C ALA A 90 -33.51 15.70 68.95
N ALA A 91 -32.69 15.21 68.01
CA ALA A 91 -31.76 14.07 68.08
C ALA A 91 -32.37 12.65 68.24
N GLY A 92 -32.18 11.78 67.23
CA GLY A 92 -32.69 10.39 67.22
C GLY A 92 -32.03 9.45 66.18
N GLY A 93 -32.06 9.79 64.89
CA GLY A 93 -31.25 9.17 63.82
C GLY A 93 -31.88 8.04 62.98
N GLY A 94 -31.87 8.23 61.65
CA GLY A 94 -32.06 7.20 60.61
C GLY A 94 -33.42 7.21 59.87
N ALA A 95 -33.51 7.04 58.55
CA ALA A 95 -32.49 7.13 57.47
C ALA A 95 -33.18 7.31 56.09
N ALA A 96 -32.51 7.94 55.10
CA ALA A 96 -32.92 7.99 53.68
C ALA A 96 -31.70 8.31 52.77
N GLY A 97 -31.74 7.88 51.50
CA GLY A 97 -30.57 7.71 50.60
C GLY A 97 -30.19 8.90 49.71
N ALA A 98 -29.02 8.78 49.05
CA ALA A 98 -28.35 9.76 48.17
C ALA A 98 -28.32 9.29 46.70
N ALA A 99 -27.68 10.05 45.80
CA ALA A 99 -27.52 9.77 44.36
C ALA A 99 -26.08 9.25 44.01
N PRO A 100 -25.71 9.02 42.71
CA PRO A 100 -24.54 8.20 42.34
C PRO A 100 -23.18 8.94 42.14
N GLY A 101 -22.20 8.71 43.06
CA GLY A 101 -20.94 9.44 43.42
C GLY A 101 -19.85 9.91 42.38
N GLN A 102 -18.97 10.88 42.78
CA GLN A 102 -17.91 11.68 42.04
C GLN A 102 -16.40 11.25 42.17
N SER A 103 -15.68 10.87 41.07
CA SER A 103 -14.47 9.97 41.03
C SER A 103 -13.53 10.03 39.75
N ALA A 104 -12.18 9.72 39.77
CA ALA A 104 -11.18 9.83 38.61
C ALA A 104 -9.73 9.13 38.50
N ILE A 105 -9.30 8.41 37.39
CA ILE A 105 -8.09 8.63 36.43
C ILE A 105 -7.66 7.44 35.44
N THR A 106 -7.53 7.64 34.07
CA THR A 106 -7.15 6.59 33.03
C THR A 106 -6.03 6.91 32.00
N ILE A 107 -5.03 6.00 31.84
CA ILE A 107 -3.92 5.96 30.83
C ILE A 107 -3.35 4.51 30.76
N ALA A 108 -2.95 3.99 29.57
CA ALA A 108 -2.35 2.66 29.34
C ALA A 108 -1.13 2.68 28.36
N PRO A 109 0.10 3.02 28.81
CA PRO A 109 1.31 2.88 28.01
C PRO A 109 1.87 1.44 27.93
N VAL A 110 2.25 1.03 26.72
CA VAL A 110 3.05 -0.15 26.37
C VAL A 110 4.34 0.33 25.72
N VAL A 111 5.49 -0.14 26.20
CA VAL A 111 6.79 0.19 25.60
C VAL A 111 7.64 -1.07 25.43
N ALA A 112 7.93 -1.44 24.19
CA ALA A 112 8.97 -2.40 23.85
C ALA A 112 10.22 -1.65 23.36
N LEU A 113 11.38 -1.98 23.93
CA LEU A 113 12.68 -1.65 23.38
C LEU A 113 13.40 -2.97 23.11
N ASN A 114 13.42 -3.37 21.84
CA ASN A 114 14.02 -4.61 21.36
C ASN A 114 15.28 -4.26 20.57
N ARG A 115 16.44 -4.80 20.94
CA ARG A 115 17.69 -4.47 20.23
C ARG A 115 18.60 -5.68 20.05
N ILE A 116 19.16 -5.80 18.88
CA ILE A 116 20.08 -6.87 18.49
C ILE A 116 21.33 -6.25 17.88
N ALA A 117 22.48 -6.42 18.54
CA ALA A 117 23.77 -5.99 18.02
C ALA A 117 24.72 -7.19 17.90
N ALA A 118 25.20 -7.48 16.68
CA ALA A 118 25.89 -8.72 16.33
C ALA A 118 27.12 -8.53 15.42
N ASP A 119 28.06 -9.48 15.50
CA ASP A 119 29.24 -9.66 14.64
C ASP A 119 29.44 -11.16 14.31
N THR A 120 28.97 -11.62 13.16
CA THR A 120 29.26 -12.96 12.64
C THR A 120 30.48 -12.92 11.72
N SER A 121 31.45 -13.83 11.88
CA SER A 121 32.58 -13.90 10.95
C SER A 121 33.22 -15.28 10.78
N ALA A 122 33.56 -15.59 9.53
CA ALA A 122 34.28 -16.79 9.11
C ALA A 122 35.55 -16.38 8.36
N ARG A 123 36.74 -16.83 8.78
CA ARG A 123 37.97 -16.29 8.19
C ARG A 123 39.17 -17.22 8.17
N ILE A 124 39.90 -17.19 7.06
CA ILE A 124 41.28 -17.67 6.97
C ILE A 124 42.18 -16.43 6.98
N PHE A 125 42.74 -16.12 8.15
CA PHE A 125 43.60 -14.95 8.37
C PHE A 125 45.09 -15.36 8.32
N ASN A 126 45.95 -14.49 7.78
CA ASN A 126 47.36 -14.78 7.54
C ASN A 126 47.61 -16.18 6.94
N ALA A 127 46.85 -16.56 5.90
CA ALA A 127 46.91 -17.87 5.28
C ALA A 127 48.36 -18.31 5.01
N ARG A 128 48.61 -19.61 5.14
CA ARG A 128 49.82 -20.29 4.61
C ARG A 128 49.39 -21.23 3.48
N SER A 129 50.32 -22.02 2.96
CA SER A 129 50.00 -23.12 2.02
C SER A 129 48.80 -23.90 2.54
N THR A 130 47.73 -23.87 1.75
CA THR A 130 46.40 -24.41 2.06
C THR A 130 45.98 -25.22 0.85
N GLU A 131 45.97 -26.55 1.01
CA GLU A 131 45.78 -27.52 -0.05
C GLU A 131 44.70 -28.52 0.37
N ALA A 132 43.67 -28.69 -0.46
CA ALA A 132 42.53 -29.55 -0.21
C ALA A 132 42.22 -30.45 -1.43
N ALA A 133 41.71 -31.65 -1.19
CA ALA A 133 41.27 -32.58 -2.23
C ALA A 133 39.81 -32.35 -2.69
N GLY A 134 39.05 -31.59 -1.91
CA GLY A 134 37.70 -31.11 -2.24
C GLY A 134 37.53 -29.64 -1.85
N ASP A 135 36.29 -29.18 -1.78
CA ASP A 135 35.95 -27.75 -1.69
C ASP A 135 36.63 -27.00 -0.52
N ILE A 136 36.95 -25.73 -0.73
CA ILE A 136 37.40 -24.80 0.32
C ILE A 136 36.31 -23.75 0.53
N VAL A 137 35.54 -23.90 1.61
CA VAL A 137 34.39 -23.06 1.97
C VAL A 137 34.73 -22.18 3.16
N VAL A 138 34.50 -20.87 3.03
CA VAL A 138 34.56 -19.88 4.12
C VAL A 138 33.25 -19.10 4.14
N GLU A 139 32.37 -19.42 5.08
CA GLU A 139 30.96 -19.05 5.04
C GLU A 139 30.50 -18.43 6.36
N ALA A 140 29.88 -17.24 6.30
CA ALA A 140 29.33 -16.55 7.45
C ALA A 140 27.84 -16.28 7.23
N THR A 141 27.00 -16.70 8.18
CA THR A 141 25.54 -16.60 8.11
C THR A 141 25.02 -15.89 9.35
N GLY A 142 24.45 -14.69 9.19
CA GLY A 142 23.93 -13.88 10.28
C GLY A 142 22.45 -13.58 10.10
N GLU A 143 21.60 -14.27 10.86
CA GLU A 143 20.15 -14.15 10.80
C GLU A 143 19.62 -13.36 12.00
N THR A 144 18.79 -12.36 11.74
CA THR A 144 18.22 -11.50 12.79
C THR A 144 16.75 -11.22 12.59
N ALA A 145 15.95 -11.44 13.63
CA ALA A 145 14.52 -11.16 13.64
C ALA A 145 14.11 -10.42 14.92
N ILE A 146 13.26 -9.40 14.79
CA ILE A 146 12.53 -8.82 15.92
C ILE A 146 11.04 -8.85 15.57
N ASN A 147 10.28 -9.69 16.27
CA ASN A 147 8.81 -9.66 16.25
C ASN A 147 8.32 -8.88 17.48
N ALA A 148 7.70 -7.73 17.26
CA ALA A 148 7.28 -6.79 18.30
C ALA A 148 5.79 -6.46 18.17
N GLU A 149 4.97 -7.14 18.97
CA GLU A 149 3.53 -6.89 19.07
C GLU A 149 3.23 -6.07 20.32
N VAL A 150 2.71 -4.86 20.13
CA VAL A 150 2.49 -3.87 21.20
C VAL A 150 1.04 -3.36 21.19
N SER A 151 0.22 -3.82 22.14
CA SER A 151 -1.24 -3.53 22.17
C SER A 151 -1.69 -2.74 23.40
N ALA A 152 -2.30 -1.56 23.19
CA ALA A 152 -2.76 -0.67 24.25
C ALA A 152 -4.26 -0.32 24.18
N SER A 153 -4.98 -0.31 25.30
CA SER A 153 -6.43 0.01 25.38
C SER A 153 -6.81 0.90 26.58
N ALA A 154 -7.70 1.92 26.44
CA ALA A 154 -8.04 2.83 27.55
C ALA A 154 -9.39 3.60 27.46
N LEU A 155 -10.16 3.81 28.56
CA LEU A 155 -11.49 4.50 28.58
C LEU A 155 -12.13 4.77 30.00
N SER A 156 -12.25 6.03 30.51
CA SER A 156 -13.18 6.60 31.57
C SER A 156 -12.68 7.17 32.97
N VAL A 157 -13.52 8.00 33.68
CA VAL A 157 -13.50 8.85 34.97
C VAL A 157 -14.95 9.39 35.18
N ALA A 158 -15.36 10.68 35.43
CA ALA A 158 -16.71 11.26 35.09
C ALA A 158 -16.97 12.81 35.22
N ALA A 159 -18.23 13.29 35.03
CA ALA A 159 -18.93 14.52 35.52
C ALA A 159 -20.50 14.51 35.39
N GLY A 160 -21.30 14.95 36.40
CA GLY A 160 -22.80 14.94 36.34
C GLY A 160 -23.55 15.68 37.48
N TYR A 161 -24.90 15.72 37.52
CA TYR A 161 -25.65 16.25 38.70
C TYR A 161 -27.04 15.65 39.07
N LYS A 162 -27.92 15.28 38.14
CA LYS A 162 -29.08 14.37 38.38
C LYS A 162 -28.69 12.96 37.94
N GLY A 163 -28.28 12.83 36.68
CA GLY A 163 -27.60 11.66 36.11
C GLY A 163 -26.07 11.80 36.11
N GLY A 164 -25.34 10.67 36.08
CA GLY A 164 -23.91 10.55 36.39
C GLY A 164 -23.05 9.75 35.38
N SER A 165 -21.70 9.79 35.43
CA SER A 165 -20.91 9.76 34.15
C SER A 165 -19.55 8.95 34.06
N LYS A 166 -18.59 9.27 33.13
CA LYS A 166 -17.54 8.35 32.58
C LYS A 166 -16.12 8.89 31.99
N SER A 167 -15.33 9.90 32.50
CA SER A 167 -14.02 10.60 32.05
C SER A 167 -12.66 9.99 31.43
N ILE A 168 -12.26 10.31 30.20
CA ILE A 168 -10.87 10.28 29.63
C ILE A 168 -10.30 8.88 29.37
N SER A 169 -9.60 8.74 28.24
CA SER A 169 -8.66 7.65 27.93
C SER A 169 -7.22 8.17 27.72
N VAL A 170 -6.21 7.29 27.74
CA VAL A 170 -5.07 7.36 26.78
C VAL A 170 -4.57 5.94 26.50
N GLY A 171 -4.58 5.49 25.25
CA GLY A 171 -3.91 4.25 24.81
C GLY A 171 -2.60 4.62 24.10
N LEU A 172 -1.46 4.05 24.50
CA LEU A 172 -0.18 4.31 23.85
C LEU A 172 0.61 3.02 23.69
N SER A 173 0.92 2.61 22.47
CA SER A 173 1.87 1.55 22.18
C SER A 173 3.10 2.09 21.45
N LEU A 174 4.28 1.66 21.91
CA LEU A 174 5.58 2.11 21.43
C LEU A 174 6.51 0.92 21.27
N ALA A 175 6.90 0.62 20.03
CA ALA A 175 7.99 -0.30 19.72
C ALA A 175 9.20 0.50 19.22
N ARG A 176 10.37 0.27 19.82
CA ARG A 176 11.67 0.69 19.26
C ARG A 176 12.51 -0.56 19.03
N ASN A 177 12.70 -0.88 17.76
CA ASN A 177 13.36 -2.10 17.28
C ASN A 177 14.65 -1.71 16.54
N ASP A 178 15.79 -2.19 17.01
CA ASP A 178 17.11 -1.82 16.48
C ASP A 178 17.95 -3.06 16.17
N ILE A 179 18.18 -3.35 14.89
CA ILE A 179 19.08 -4.40 14.41
C ILE A 179 20.36 -3.75 13.88
N ASP A 180 21.50 -4.21 14.39
CA ASP A 180 22.84 -3.79 14.03
C ASP A 180 23.73 -5.03 13.89
N SER A 181 23.69 -5.69 12.72
CA SER A 181 24.26 -7.02 12.49
C SER A 181 25.33 -6.98 11.39
N ASN A 182 26.58 -7.29 11.72
CA ASN A 182 27.66 -7.41 10.73
C ASN A 182 27.94 -8.88 10.40
N VAL A 183 28.08 -9.20 9.11
CA VAL A 183 28.46 -10.53 8.61
C VAL A 183 29.67 -10.39 7.69
N ALA A 184 30.78 -11.03 8.03
CA ALA A 184 32.02 -10.92 7.25
C ALA A 184 32.72 -12.28 7.06
N SER A 185 32.88 -12.71 5.81
CA SER A 185 33.71 -13.86 5.43
C SER A 185 34.92 -13.47 4.60
N PHE A 186 36.10 -14.02 4.89
CA PHE A 186 37.28 -13.71 4.08
C PHE A 186 38.45 -14.71 4.13
N ILE A 187 39.19 -14.73 3.03
CA ILE A 187 40.53 -15.34 2.93
C ILE A 187 41.56 -14.22 2.77
N SER A 188 42.62 -14.23 3.58
CA SER A 188 43.63 -13.18 3.53
C SER A 188 45.02 -13.65 3.95
N ALA A 189 46.05 -13.11 3.30
CA ALA A 189 47.45 -13.39 3.63
C ALA A 189 48.28 -12.11 3.76
N THR A 190 49.40 -12.24 4.50
CA THR A 190 50.53 -11.32 4.38
C THR A 190 51.50 -11.91 3.36
N PRO A 191 51.70 -11.27 2.18
CA PRO A 191 52.61 -11.78 1.14
C PRO A 191 54.03 -12.04 1.64
N ILE A 192 54.67 -13.05 1.04
CA ILE A 192 56.05 -13.41 1.36
C ILE A 192 56.98 -12.35 0.80
N ALA A 193 57.69 -11.64 1.67
CA ALA A 193 58.55 -10.53 1.29
C ALA A 193 59.64 -10.94 0.28
N ALA A 194 59.75 -10.20 -0.82
CA ALA A 194 60.72 -10.45 -1.87
C ALA A 194 62.17 -10.38 -1.36
N THR A 195 62.94 -11.44 -1.56
CA THR A 195 64.33 -11.55 -1.08
C THR A 195 65.37 -10.93 -2.05
N ALA A 196 64.93 -10.46 -3.22
CA ALA A 196 65.78 -9.84 -4.24
C ALA A 196 65.25 -8.44 -4.60
N LEU A 197 66.18 -7.50 -4.85
CA LEU A 197 65.84 -6.12 -5.15
C LEU A 197 65.09 -6.02 -6.49
N GLY A 198 63.83 -5.59 -6.45
CA GLY A 198 62.95 -5.51 -7.63
C GLY A 198 62.19 -6.81 -7.96
N ALA A 199 62.36 -7.89 -7.20
CA ALA A 199 61.43 -9.01 -7.24
C ALA A 199 60.12 -8.64 -6.50
N GLN A 200 59.02 -9.27 -6.92
CA GLN A 200 57.70 -9.06 -6.31
C GLN A 200 57.47 -10.02 -5.14
N PRO A 201 56.67 -9.65 -4.12
CA PRO A 201 56.35 -10.54 -3.02
C PRO A 201 55.46 -11.68 -3.50
N THR A 202 55.76 -12.92 -3.11
CA THR A 202 54.96 -14.09 -3.48
C THR A 202 53.64 -14.05 -2.71
N LEU A 203 52.51 -14.14 -3.43
CA LEU A 203 51.21 -14.34 -2.79
C LEU A 203 51.18 -15.73 -2.13
N VAL A 204 50.31 -15.91 -1.14
CA VAL A 204 50.08 -17.25 -0.58
C VAL A 204 49.01 -17.96 -1.40
N GLU A 205 49.31 -19.19 -1.76
CA GLU A 205 48.44 -20.10 -2.50
C GLU A 205 47.44 -20.80 -1.59
N VAL A 206 46.18 -20.77 -2.01
CA VAL A 206 45.05 -21.55 -1.49
C VAL A 206 44.51 -22.35 -2.68
N ARG A 207 44.69 -23.68 -2.65
CA ARG A 207 44.42 -24.58 -3.78
C ARG A 207 43.41 -25.66 -3.40
N SER A 208 42.35 -25.80 -4.19
CA SER A 208 41.52 -27.02 -4.20
C SER A 208 41.82 -27.84 -5.44
N THR A 209 42.13 -29.13 -5.25
CA THR A 209 42.58 -30.02 -6.34
C THR A 209 41.44 -30.85 -6.97
N GLY A 210 40.19 -30.58 -6.58
CA GLY A 210 39.01 -31.33 -7.05
C GLY A 210 37.67 -30.80 -6.52
N GLY A 211 37.57 -29.50 -6.24
CA GLY A 211 36.38 -28.82 -5.70
C GLY A 211 36.51 -27.30 -5.77
N GLU A 212 35.42 -26.58 -5.47
CA GLU A 212 35.38 -25.11 -5.59
C GLU A 212 36.19 -24.40 -4.49
N ILE A 213 36.50 -23.11 -4.70
CA ILE A 213 36.85 -22.19 -3.60
C ILE A 213 35.72 -21.17 -3.44
N ARG A 214 35.02 -21.23 -2.30
CA ARG A 214 33.86 -20.38 -2.01
C ARG A 214 34.04 -19.52 -0.77
N VAL A 215 33.87 -18.20 -0.93
CA VAL A 215 33.81 -17.23 0.17
C VAL A 215 32.44 -16.57 0.14
N ALA A 216 31.59 -16.86 1.11
CA ALA A 216 30.19 -16.46 1.12
C ALA A 216 29.80 -15.74 2.42
N ALA A 217 29.03 -14.66 2.32
CA ALA A 217 28.43 -14.00 3.48
C ALA A 217 26.95 -13.73 3.24
N TRP A 218 26.11 -14.26 4.13
CA TRP A 218 24.66 -14.17 4.07
C TRP A 218 24.17 -13.41 5.31
N ARG A 219 23.40 -12.35 5.10
CA ARG A 219 22.74 -11.61 6.18
C ARG A 219 21.23 -11.60 5.94
N SER A 220 20.46 -11.92 6.96
CA SER A 220 19.03 -11.61 7.01
C SER A 220 18.73 -10.70 8.20
N GLY A 221 17.88 -9.70 7.97
CA GLY A 221 17.42 -8.78 9.00
C GLY A 221 15.94 -8.46 8.81
N GLU A 222 15.11 -8.94 9.73
CA GLU A 222 13.67 -8.71 9.74
C GLU A 222 13.25 -7.93 10.99
N ILE A 223 12.44 -6.89 10.81
CA ILE A 223 11.67 -6.28 11.89
C ILE A 223 10.20 -6.31 11.52
N THR A 224 9.42 -7.08 12.28
CA THR A 224 7.97 -7.18 12.17
C THR A 224 7.37 -6.48 13.39
N ALA A 225 6.71 -5.34 13.16
CA ALA A 225 6.29 -4.40 14.19
C ALA A 225 4.79 -4.14 14.12
N LEU A 226 4.01 -4.92 14.90
CA LEU A 226 2.57 -4.80 15.01
C LEU A 226 2.22 -3.89 16.19
N GLY A 227 1.72 -2.69 15.92
CA GLY A 227 1.34 -1.73 16.95
C GLY A 227 -0.14 -1.40 16.91
N THR A 228 -0.85 -1.66 18.01
CA THR A 228 -2.28 -1.32 18.15
C THR A 228 -2.52 -0.41 19.36
N ALA A 229 -3.37 0.61 19.22
CA ALA A 229 -3.72 1.51 20.32
C ALA A 229 -5.16 2.05 20.21
N SER A 230 -6.02 1.65 21.15
CA SER A 230 -7.45 2.00 21.20
C SER A 230 -7.77 2.86 22.43
N ALA A 231 -8.52 3.96 22.29
CA ALA A 231 -8.68 4.92 23.39
C ALA A 231 -10.01 5.72 23.41
N ILE A 232 -10.95 5.29 24.26
CA ILE A 232 -12.39 5.64 24.38
C ILE A 232 -12.77 7.13 24.64
N ALA A 233 -13.28 7.47 25.86
CA ALA A 233 -14.22 8.60 26.13
C ALA A 233 -14.25 9.23 27.57
N ILE A 234 -15.05 10.30 27.83
CA ILE A 234 -15.57 10.78 29.17
C ILE A 234 -17.08 10.42 29.43
N SER A 235 -17.75 11.05 30.43
CA SER A 235 -19.10 11.67 30.37
C SER A 235 -19.27 12.89 31.35
N ALA A 236 -20.13 13.91 31.08
CA ALA A 236 -20.12 15.31 31.61
C ALA A 236 -21.37 16.26 31.36
N SER A 237 -22.63 15.89 31.60
CA SER A 237 -23.81 16.83 31.54
C SER A 237 -24.76 16.73 32.75
N PRO A 238 -25.80 17.59 32.92
CA PRO A 238 -26.76 17.53 34.03
C PRO A 238 -27.38 16.15 34.27
N ASN A 239 -27.85 15.51 33.19
CA ASN A 239 -28.39 14.15 33.19
C ASN A 239 -27.35 13.11 32.70
N GLY A 240 -26.09 13.53 32.46
CA GLY A 240 -24.99 12.71 31.91
C GLY A 240 -24.53 13.12 30.50
N GLY A 241 -23.28 12.86 30.09
CA GLY A 241 -22.83 13.07 28.70
C GLY A 241 -21.32 12.89 28.29
N PRO A 242 -20.89 11.80 27.62
CA PRO A 242 -19.53 11.42 27.13
C PRO A 242 -18.15 12.20 27.08
N ALA A 243 -17.82 13.45 27.53
CA ALA A 243 -16.55 14.27 27.22
C ALA A 243 -15.16 13.46 26.76
N VAL A 244 -13.95 12.93 26.35
CA VAL A 244 -12.60 13.21 25.67
C VAL A 244 -11.79 11.87 25.49
N ALA A 245 -10.90 11.72 24.49
CA ALA A 245 -10.14 10.49 24.10
C ALA A 245 -8.58 10.59 23.92
N GLY A 246 -7.89 9.58 23.32
CA GLY A 246 -6.51 9.68 22.78
C GLY A 246 -5.70 8.37 22.58
N GLY A 247 -5.49 7.90 21.34
CA GLY A 247 -4.88 6.62 20.99
C GLY A 247 -3.65 6.77 20.06
N GLY A 248 -2.49 6.30 20.50
CA GLY A 248 -1.21 6.48 19.80
C GLY A 248 -0.44 5.19 19.57
N THR A 249 -0.03 4.93 18.33
CA THR A 249 0.94 3.88 17.97
C THR A 249 2.24 4.50 17.45
N LEU A 250 3.39 3.98 17.90
CA LEU A 250 4.72 4.45 17.52
C LEU A 250 5.62 3.26 17.22
N ALA A 251 6.14 3.13 15.99
CA ALA A 251 7.22 2.21 15.65
C ALA A 251 8.46 2.97 15.19
N PHE A 252 9.59 2.66 15.81
CA PHE A 252 10.91 3.14 15.41
C PHE A 252 11.78 1.93 15.07
N ASN A 253 11.78 1.54 13.80
CA ASN A 253 12.44 0.35 13.29
C ASN A 253 13.71 0.76 12.54
N ARG A 254 14.86 0.19 12.92
CA ARG A 254 16.13 0.38 12.21
C ARG A 254 16.81 -0.95 11.94
N ILE A 255 17.23 -1.17 10.70
CA ILE A 255 18.12 -2.27 10.31
C ILE A 255 19.42 -1.70 9.76
N SER A 256 20.54 -2.16 10.30
CA SER A 256 21.88 -1.66 10.02
C SER A 256 22.93 -2.77 10.20
N GLY A 257 24.15 -2.53 9.72
CA GLY A 257 25.26 -3.49 9.75
C GLY A 257 25.59 -4.06 8.36
N SER A 258 26.83 -4.55 8.18
CA SER A 258 27.42 -4.84 6.86
C SER A 258 27.38 -6.31 6.45
N THR A 259 27.50 -6.56 5.13
CA THR A 259 27.65 -7.91 4.56
C THR A 259 28.86 -7.93 3.62
N GLU A 260 29.94 -8.61 4.00
CA GLU A 260 31.22 -8.58 3.27
C GLU A 260 31.78 -9.98 3.00
N ALA A 261 32.13 -10.27 1.75
CA ALA A 261 32.85 -11.48 1.33
C ALA A 261 34.06 -11.10 0.48
N TYR A 262 35.28 -11.50 0.87
CA TYR A 262 36.46 -11.12 0.08
C TYR A 262 37.67 -12.08 0.16
N ALA A 263 38.53 -11.98 -0.86
CA ALA A 263 39.87 -12.55 -0.82
C ALA A 263 40.94 -11.47 -1.05
N SER A 264 41.90 -11.34 -0.14
CA SER A 264 42.94 -10.30 -0.20
C SER A 264 44.36 -10.86 -0.16
N ARG A 265 45.18 -10.46 -1.14
CA ARG A 265 46.62 -10.78 -1.25
C ARG A 265 46.94 -12.29 -1.28
N VAL A 266 46.07 -13.08 -1.87
CA VAL A 266 46.23 -14.54 -2.06
C VAL A 266 46.16 -14.93 -3.53
N LEU A 267 46.72 -16.07 -3.87
CA LEU A 267 46.40 -16.81 -5.10
C LEU A 267 45.33 -17.84 -4.73
N LEU A 268 44.18 -17.78 -5.40
CA LEU A 268 43.15 -18.82 -5.35
C LEU A 268 43.32 -19.71 -6.59
N ALA A 269 43.44 -21.02 -6.41
CA ALA A 269 43.64 -21.96 -7.51
C ALA A 269 42.72 -23.18 -7.41
N THR A 270 42.17 -23.62 -8.53
CA THR A 270 41.30 -24.82 -8.61
C THR A 270 41.71 -25.70 -9.77
N ASP A 271 41.78 -27.01 -9.53
CA ASP A 271 42.13 -28.03 -10.55
C ASP A 271 40.97 -28.98 -10.90
N GLY A 272 39.75 -28.72 -10.41
CA GLY A 272 38.57 -29.57 -10.66
C GLY A 272 38.03 -29.47 -12.09
N GLU A 273 37.88 -30.61 -12.77
CA GLU A 273 37.45 -30.72 -14.17
C GLU A 273 35.93 -30.99 -14.34
N ASP A 274 35.22 -31.40 -13.28
CA ASP A 274 33.76 -31.60 -13.31
C ASP A 274 33.01 -30.25 -13.17
N GLU A 275 31.79 -30.18 -13.71
CA GLU A 275 30.98 -28.94 -13.72
C GLU A 275 30.79 -28.35 -12.31
N GLY A 276 31.19 -27.09 -12.13
CA GLY A 276 31.20 -26.38 -10.83
C GLY A 276 32.37 -26.74 -9.91
N SER A 277 32.99 -27.93 -10.03
CA SER A 277 34.13 -28.34 -9.19
C SER A 277 35.42 -27.55 -9.42
N GLY A 278 35.46 -26.75 -10.49
CA GLY A 278 36.58 -25.85 -10.79
C GLY A 278 36.35 -24.39 -10.39
N ASP A 279 35.22 -24.03 -9.78
CA ASP A 279 34.83 -22.62 -9.64
C ASP A 279 35.56 -21.86 -8.51
N VAL A 280 35.68 -20.55 -8.69
CA VAL A 280 36.11 -19.61 -7.65
C VAL A 280 34.99 -18.61 -7.41
N THR A 281 34.24 -18.81 -6.32
CA THR A 281 33.02 -18.09 -5.97
C THR A 281 33.26 -17.13 -4.80
N ILE A 282 33.00 -15.84 -4.98
CA ILE A 282 32.90 -14.87 -3.88
C ILE A 282 31.55 -14.18 -3.94
N ARG A 283 30.73 -14.36 -2.90
CA ARG A 283 29.33 -13.90 -2.89
C ARG A 283 28.94 -13.21 -1.59
N THR A 284 28.24 -12.09 -1.71
CA THR A 284 27.41 -11.54 -0.64
C THR A 284 25.94 -11.61 -0.99
N HIS A 285 25.12 -11.91 0.01
CA HIS A 285 23.68 -11.73 -0.04
C HIS A 285 23.21 -11.03 1.23
N ASP A 286 22.51 -9.92 1.08
CA ASP A 286 21.92 -9.17 2.17
C ASP A 286 20.42 -9.03 1.91
N SER A 287 19.60 -9.63 2.78
CA SER A 287 18.14 -9.55 2.72
C SER A 287 17.63 -8.81 3.95
N THR A 288 16.92 -7.71 3.74
CA THR A 288 16.37 -6.89 4.81
C THR A 288 14.92 -6.53 4.57
N MET A 289 14.10 -6.71 5.60
CA MET A 289 12.68 -6.44 5.57
C MET A 289 12.25 -5.70 6.84
N ILE A 290 11.47 -4.63 6.67
CA ILE A 290 10.69 -4.05 7.78
C ILE A 290 9.22 -4.14 7.39
N ASP A 291 8.42 -4.83 8.19
CA ASP A 291 6.97 -4.72 8.15
C ASP A 291 6.48 -3.94 9.38
N ALA A 292 5.83 -2.81 9.13
CA ALA A 292 5.31 -1.92 10.15
C ALA A 292 3.80 -1.75 9.97
N SER A 293 3.03 -2.57 10.70
CA SER A 293 1.57 -2.54 10.73
C SER A 293 1.08 -1.83 11.98
N LEU A 294 0.67 -0.57 11.82
CA LEU A 294 0.29 0.33 12.90
C LEU A 294 -1.17 0.75 12.79
N ARG A 295 -1.96 0.57 13.86
CA ARG A 295 -3.39 0.94 13.91
C ARG A 295 -3.76 1.64 15.21
N SER A 296 -4.06 2.95 15.14
CA SER A 296 -4.64 3.71 16.25
C SER A 296 -6.14 4.02 16.06
N VAL A 297 -6.90 4.07 17.14
CA VAL A 297 -8.36 4.32 17.17
C VAL A 297 -8.74 5.09 18.44
N ALA A 298 -9.43 6.24 18.37
CA ALA A 298 -9.79 7.01 19.59
C ALA A 298 -10.98 7.98 19.41
N ALA A 299 -12.01 7.99 20.28
CA ALA A 299 -13.24 8.79 20.12
C ALA A 299 -14.28 8.67 21.28
N ALA A 300 -14.53 9.69 22.14
CA ALA A 300 -15.89 10.11 22.57
C ALA A 300 -16.01 11.27 23.62
N VAL A 301 -16.95 12.22 23.44
CA VAL A 301 -17.25 13.44 24.25
C VAL A 301 -18.75 13.77 24.44
N SER A 302 -19.10 14.72 25.33
CA SER A 302 -20.37 15.43 25.42
C SER A 302 -20.41 16.48 26.56
N VAL A 303 -21.31 17.46 26.38
CA VAL A 303 -21.91 18.37 27.38
C VAL A 303 -23.30 18.73 26.83
N GLY A 304 -24.28 19.01 27.69
CA GLY A 304 -25.56 19.59 27.27
C GLY A 304 -26.41 20.08 28.45
N ARG A 305 -27.71 20.31 28.22
CA ARG A 305 -28.74 20.17 29.27
C ARG A 305 -29.14 18.69 29.41
N GLY A 306 -29.33 17.99 28.28
CA GLY A 306 -29.20 16.53 28.09
C GLY A 306 -27.77 16.08 27.66
N SER A 307 -27.64 15.07 26.77
CA SER A 307 -26.45 14.19 26.51
C SER A 307 -25.92 14.09 25.02
N SER A 308 -24.80 13.33 24.71
CA SER A 308 -24.08 13.17 23.36
C SER A 308 -22.81 12.18 23.28
N LYS A 309 -22.05 11.97 22.14
CA LYS A 309 -20.99 10.89 21.87
C LYS A 309 -19.80 11.25 20.82
N ALA A 310 -18.43 11.30 21.09
CA ALA A 310 -17.40 12.26 20.40
C ALA A 310 -15.71 12.34 20.39
N VAL A 311 -14.90 13.39 20.86
CA VAL A 311 -13.38 13.79 20.67
C VAL A 311 -12.45 12.60 20.49
N ALA A 312 -11.45 12.72 19.61
CA ALA A 312 -10.32 11.81 19.47
C ALA A 312 -8.97 12.31 20.01
N LEU A 313 -7.95 11.44 19.93
CA LEU A 313 -6.92 11.75 18.94
C LEU A 313 -6.28 10.44 18.45
N GLY A 314 -6.40 10.13 17.17
CA GLY A 314 -5.64 9.03 16.55
C GLY A 314 -4.25 9.52 16.14
N ILE A 315 -3.18 8.82 16.53
CA ILE A 315 -1.83 9.07 16.03
C ILE A 315 -1.16 7.73 15.70
N SER A 316 -0.65 7.59 14.49
CA SER A 316 0.21 6.46 14.11
C SER A 316 1.48 6.96 13.44
N VAL A 317 2.63 6.62 14.02
CA VAL A 317 3.95 7.03 13.51
C VAL A 317 4.82 5.81 13.28
N ALA A 318 5.14 5.51 12.03
CA ALA A 318 6.19 4.57 11.68
C ALA A 318 7.40 5.35 11.16
N ARG A 319 8.58 5.05 11.70
CA ARG A 319 9.85 5.39 11.07
C ARG A 319 10.67 4.13 10.86
N ASN A 320 10.85 3.79 9.59
CA ASN A 320 11.50 2.58 9.13
C ASN A 320 12.77 2.96 8.36
N ILE A 321 13.94 2.56 8.87
CA ILE A 321 15.24 2.95 8.30
C ILE A 321 16.09 1.70 8.05
N ILE A 322 16.46 1.47 6.79
CA ILE A 322 17.42 0.44 6.37
C ILE A 322 18.72 1.12 5.92
N GLY A 323 19.86 0.64 6.42
CA GLY A 323 21.20 0.99 5.92
C GLY A 323 21.81 2.31 6.43
N GLN A 324 21.11 3.07 7.27
CA GLN A 324 21.63 4.28 7.91
C GLN A 324 21.82 4.11 9.43
N THR A 325 22.82 4.78 10.01
CA THR A 325 23.02 4.83 11.48
C THR A 325 23.20 6.28 11.93
N PRO A 326 22.72 6.66 13.13
CA PRO A 326 22.98 7.98 13.70
C PRO A 326 24.49 8.26 13.87
N VAL A 327 24.92 9.48 13.55
CA VAL A 327 26.28 9.96 13.76
C VAL A 327 26.27 11.29 14.51
N ALA A 328 27.18 11.45 15.46
CA ALA A 328 27.27 12.63 16.32
C ALA A 328 27.70 13.89 15.51
N ALA A 329 26.72 14.63 15.00
CA ALA A 329 26.91 15.85 14.24
C ALA A 329 27.05 17.10 15.13
N SER A 330 28.00 17.98 14.81
CA SER A 330 28.14 19.30 15.41
C SER A 330 27.17 20.31 14.78
N TYR A 331 26.52 21.13 15.60
CA TYR A 331 25.63 22.21 15.16
C TYR A 331 26.22 23.62 15.43
N ASP A 332 25.92 24.58 14.57
CA ASP A 332 26.17 26.02 14.79
C ASP A 332 25.08 26.65 15.66
N TYR A 333 23.83 26.24 15.42
CA TYR A 333 22.63 26.81 16.01
C TYR A 333 21.76 25.72 16.63
N LYS A 334 21.05 26.05 17.71
CA LYS A 334 20.04 25.20 18.37
C LYS A 334 18.69 25.87 18.17
N ALA A 335 17.70 25.16 17.62
CA ALA A 335 16.45 25.76 17.16
C ALA A 335 15.67 26.49 18.27
N SER A 336 15.68 25.94 19.50
CA SER A 336 15.05 26.59 20.66
C SER A 336 15.64 27.94 21.03
N ASP A 337 16.95 28.14 20.78
CA ASP A 337 17.67 29.32 21.25
C ASP A 337 17.26 30.58 20.52
N TYR A 338 16.73 30.46 19.29
CA TYR A 338 16.51 31.60 18.39
C TYR A 338 15.02 31.95 18.31
N GLN A 339 14.59 32.79 19.25
CA GLN A 339 13.20 33.23 19.44
C GLN A 339 13.03 34.73 19.12
N PRO A 340 11.83 35.20 18.72
CA PRO A 340 11.61 36.58 18.29
C PRO A 340 11.94 37.65 19.34
N ASP A 341 11.78 37.34 20.63
CA ASP A 341 11.83 38.32 21.72
C ASP A 341 13.13 38.27 22.56
N ASP A 342 14.05 37.35 22.24
CA ASP A 342 15.31 37.15 22.96
C ASP A 342 16.52 37.23 22.00
N LYS A 343 16.86 36.13 21.34
CA LYS A 343 18.06 35.98 20.49
C LYS A 343 17.66 35.88 19.02
N LYS A 344 17.61 37.01 18.31
CA LYS A 344 17.29 37.04 16.88
C LYS A 344 18.42 36.49 16.00
N LEU A 345 18.11 35.54 15.12
CA LEU A 345 18.97 35.20 13.98
C LEU A 345 18.65 36.13 12.81
N THR A 346 19.55 37.05 12.44
CA THR A 346 19.29 38.02 11.35
C THR A 346 19.76 37.56 9.97
N GLU A 347 20.63 36.55 9.91
CA GLU A 347 21.07 35.91 8.67
C GLU A 347 21.25 34.40 8.84
N LEU A 348 20.91 33.64 7.80
CA LEU A 348 21.17 32.21 7.67
C LEU A 348 21.98 32.00 6.37
N LEU A 349 23.06 31.24 6.47
CA LEU A 349 24.06 31.08 5.41
C LEU A 349 24.14 29.62 4.95
N PRO A 350 24.42 29.34 3.67
CA PRO A 350 24.72 27.98 3.20
C PRO A 350 25.81 27.32 4.04
N GLY A 351 25.68 26.01 4.29
CA GLY A 351 26.58 25.21 5.12
C GLY A 351 26.42 25.39 6.64
N LYS A 352 25.38 26.10 7.11
CA LYS A 352 25.12 26.28 8.56
C LYS A 352 24.28 25.15 9.14
N ARG A 353 24.73 24.61 10.27
CA ARG A 353 24.08 23.46 10.92
C ARG A 353 23.15 23.86 12.05
N VAL A 354 21.89 23.43 11.96
CA VAL A 354 20.86 23.64 12.98
C VAL A 354 20.54 22.30 13.63
N LEU A 355 20.73 22.23 14.95
CA LEU A 355 20.10 21.21 15.78
C LEU A 355 18.61 21.57 15.93
N ASN A 356 17.73 20.72 15.40
CA ASN A 356 16.29 20.80 15.59
C ASN A 356 15.89 20.10 16.90
N ASP A 357 16.24 20.72 18.03
CA ASP A 357 15.83 20.24 19.36
C ASP A 357 14.34 20.47 19.67
N THR A 358 13.58 20.96 18.69
CA THR A 358 12.15 21.26 18.76
C THR A 358 11.26 20.22 18.05
N ALA A 359 11.85 19.20 17.41
CA ALA A 359 11.11 18.14 16.73
C ALA A 359 10.56 17.07 17.69
N LEU A 360 9.40 16.51 17.35
CA LEU A 360 8.80 15.37 18.05
C LEU A 360 9.65 14.08 17.93
N MET A 361 10.47 13.97 16.87
CA MET A 361 11.27 12.79 16.52
C MET A 361 12.68 12.77 17.13
N GLY A 362 13.16 13.90 17.69
CA GLY A 362 14.43 13.96 18.43
C GLY A 362 15.43 15.03 17.97
N ASN A 363 16.62 15.00 18.58
CA ASN A 363 17.70 15.99 18.46
C ASN A 363 18.50 15.85 17.15
N GLU A 364 17.84 15.97 16.01
CA GLU A 364 18.46 15.83 14.69
C GLU A 364 19.16 17.11 14.22
N VAL A 365 20.24 16.96 13.46
CA VAL A 365 21.05 18.09 12.96
C VAL A 365 20.93 18.16 11.45
N TYR A 366 20.54 19.33 10.96
CA TYR A 366 20.32 19.63 9.55
C TYR A 366 21.28 20.73 9.09
N GLU A 367 21.92 20.55 7.94
CA GLU A 367 22.77 21.55 7.29
C GLU A 367 21.96 22.32 6.24
N TYR A 368 21.91 23.64 6.38
CA TYR A 368 21.21 24.50 5.45
C TYR A 368 21.95 24.60 4.11
N VAL A 369 21.33 24.18 3.02
CA VAL A 369 21.92 24.15 1.67
C VAL A 369 21.35 25.20 0.71
N GLY A 370 20.24 25.87 1.08
CA GLY A 370 19.61 26.92 0.28
C GLY A 370 20.40 28.25 0.22
N GLU A 371 19.91 29.21 -0.57
CA GLU A 371 20.52 30.54 -0.69
C GLU A 371 20.51 31.34 0.63
N LYS A 372 21.38 32.35 0.75
CA LYS A 372 21.46 33.21 1.95
C LYS A 372 20.12 33.92 2.22
N VAL A 373 19.56 33.66 3.40
CA VAL A 373 18.37 34.38 3.91
C VAL A 373 18.81 35.48 4.88
N THR A 374 18.15 36.63 4.83
CA THR A 374 18.31 37.74 5.79
C THR A 374 16.96 38.27 6.24
N SER A 375 16.77 38.48 7.55
CA SER A 375 15.55 39.06 8.12
C SER A 375 15.89 40.08 9.20
N THR A 376 15.27 41.27 9.11
CA THR A 376 15.34 42.31 10.16
C THR A 376 14.53 41.93 11.39
N ASP A 377 13.46 41.16 11.21
CA ASP A 377 12.55 40.78 12.28
C ASP A 377 13.00 39.51 13.01
N GLY A 378 13.85 38.70 12.36
CA GLY A 378 14.44 37.47 12.85
C GLY A 378 13.97 36.25 12.03
N ILE A 379 14.92 35.35 11.72
CA ILE A 379 14.67 34.04 11.12
C ILE A 379 14.29 33.08 12.24
N ARG A 380 13.11 32.47 12.15
CA ARG A 380 12.60 31.50 13.13
C ARG A 380 13.06 30.09 12.74
N LEU A 381 14.06 29.56 13.45
CA LEU A 381 14.60 28.22 13.17
C LEU A 381 13.61 27.09 13.54
N HIS A 382 12.89 27.23 14.66
CA HIS A 382 11.89 26.27 15.13
C HIS A 382 10.58 26.23 14.30
N THR A 383 10.49 27.01 13.20
CA THR A 383 9.38 26.95 12.23
C THR A 383 9.87 26.72 10.80
N GLN A 384 11.07 26.15 10.62
CA GLN A 384 11.56 25.75 9.30
C GLN A 384 11.04 24.35 8.96
N ASN A 385 10.75 24.12 7.67
CA ASN A 385 10.47 22.78 7.18
C ASN A 385 11.79 22.02 6.98
N PHE A 386 12.26 21.33 8.02
CA PHE A 386 13.49 20.53 7.94
C PHE A 386 13.38 19.30 7.02
N SER A 387 12.16 18.91 6.61
CA SER A 387 11.93 17.87 5.60
C SER A 387 12.05 18.38 4.15
N ASP A 388 12.25 19.69 3.94
CA ASP A 388 12.55 20.25 2.62
C ASP A 388 14.03 20.02 2.28
N GLU A 389 14.33 18.92 1.59
CA GLU A 389 15.70 18.58 1.19
C GLU A 389 16.33 19.56 0.16
N SER A 390 15.55 20.49 -0.43
CA SER A 390 16.10 21.58 -1.24
C SER A 390 16.73 22.70 -0.41
N LEU A 391 16.36 22.78 0.87
CA LEU A 391 16.87 23.76 1.84
C LEU A 391 17.68 23.12 2.98
N TRP A 392 17.42 21.86 3.34
CA TRP A 392 17.97 21.20 4.53
C TRP A 392 18.47 19.78 4.26
N LYS A 393 19.78 19.56 4.40
CA LYS A 393 20.37 18.22 4.38
C LYS A 393 20.46 17.66 5.79
N LEU A 394 19.84 16.51 6.06
CA LEU A 394 20.03 15.76 7.31
C LEU A 394 21.50 15.31 7.42
N VAL A 395 22.17 15.63 8.54
CA VAL A 395 23.59 15.32 8.78
C VAL A 395 23.85 14.60 10.12
N SER A 396 22.83 14.39 10.96
CA SER A 396 22.91 13.51 12.15
C SER A 396 22.76 12.01 11.85
N PHE A 397 22.64 11.64 10.58
CA PHE A 397 22.77 10.28 10.07
C PHE A 397 23.83 10.28 8.97
N ALA A 398 24.51 9.14 8.79
CA ALA A 398 25.41 8.95 7.66
C ALA A 398 25.32 7.51 7.12
N PRO A 399 25.72 7.28 5.85
CA PRO A 399 26.06 5.96 5.33
C PRO A 399 27.10 5.29 6.23
N SER A 400 26.66 4.28 6.99
CA SER A 400 27.37 3.82 8.19
C SER A 400 28.27 2.62 7.91
N VAL A 401 29.24 2.79 6.99
CA VAL A 401 30.28 1.78 6.64
C VAL A 401 29.75 0.47 6.02
N ALA A 402 28.44 0.22 6.12
CA ALA A 402 27.75 -0.99 5.72
C ALA A 402 27.24 -0.94 4.28
N ALA A 403 28.05 -1.51 3.39
CA ALA A 403 27.67 -1.87 2.03
C ALA A 403 27.62 -3.39 1.90
N THR A 404 26.88 -3.89 0.92
CA THR A 404 26.86 -5.31 0.52
C THR A 404 28.00 -5.53 -0.48
N ARG A 405 29.10 -6.17 -0.07
CA ARG A 405 30.38 -6.14 -0.82
C ARG A 405 31.02 -7.49 -1.08
N ALA A 406 31.20 -7.83 -2.35
CA ALA A 406 31.95 -9.01 -2.79
C ALA A 406 33.22 -8.55 -3.52
N TYR A 407 34.44 -8.87 -3.02
CA TYR A 407 35.64 -8.32 -3.66
C TYR A 407 36.95 -9.14 -3.65
N LEU A 408 37.80 -8.84 -4.64
CA LEU A 408 39.19 -9.29 -4.74
C LEU A 408 40.15 -8.09 -4.57
N ASP A 409 40.94 -8.06 -3.49
CA ASP A 409 41.95 -7.02 -3.22
C ASP A 409 43.37 -7.55 -3.45
N ARG A 410 43.99 -7.19 -4.58
CA ARG A 410 45.39 -7.54 -4.95
C ARG A 410 45.68 -9.05 -4.93
N SER A 411 44.63 -9.85 -5.13
CA SER A 411 44.68 -11.30 -5.25
C SER A 411 44.91 -11.73 -6.70
N GLN A 412 45.19 -13.02 -6.92
CA GLN A 412 45.27 -13.66 -8.23
C GLN A 412 44.35 -14.89 -8.25
N VAL A 413 43.90 -15.30 -9.42
CA VAL A 413 43.01 -16.45 -9.62
C VAL A 413 43.55 -17.33 -10.76
N GLU A 414 43.65 -18.62 -10.52
CA GLU A 414 43.96 -19.66 -11.51
C GLU A 414 42.86 -20.74 -11.42
N ALA A 415 41.70 -20.47 -12.03
CA ALA A 415 40.53 -21.32 -11.93
C ALA A 415 40.39 -22.27 -13.13
N ALA A 416 40.15 -23.56 -12.88
CA ALA A 416 39.74 -24.51 -13.92
C ALA A 416 38.30 -24.25 -14.41
N GLY A 417 37.42 -23.80 -13.50
CA GLY A 417 36.03 -23.41 -13.77
C GLY A 417 35.84 -21.89 -13.81
N ALA A 418 34.65 -21.41 -13.47
CA ALA A 418 34.25 -20.02 -13.59
C ALA A 418 34.68 -19.16 -12.39
N LEU A 419 35.07 -17.91 -12.66
CA LEU A 419 35.22 -16.87 -11.64
C LEU A 419 33.87 -16.16 -11.42
N LYS A 420 33.25 -16.36 -10.26
CA LYS A 420 31.91 -15.86 -9.92
C LYS A 420 31.97 -14.86 -8.76
N LEU A 421 31.86 -13.56 -9.06
CA LEU A 421 31.85 -12.48 -8.07
C LEU A 421 30.47 -11.81 -8.04
N ARG A 422 29.66 -12.02 -7.00
CA ARG A 422 28.29 -11.46 -6.91
C ARG A 422 28.02 -10.74 -5.59
N ALA A 423 27.60 -9.48 -5.66
CA ALA A 423 27.00 -8.75 -4.55
C ALA A 423 25.49 -8.55 -4.82
N LEU A 424 24.63 -9.08 -3.94
CA LEU A 424 23.17 -8.97 -4.06
C LEU A 424 22.56 -8.42 -2.78
N SER A 425 21.97 -7.22 -2.84
CA SER A 425 21.19 -6.64 -1.76
C SER A 425 19.70 -6.67 -2.10
N SER A 426 18.86 -6.94 -1.11
CA SER A 426 17.40 -6.90 -1.21
C SER A 426 16.86 -6.19 0.03
N ALA A 427 16.15 -5.09 -0.16
CA ALA A 427 15.67 -4.23 0.91
C ALA A 427 14.20 -3.86 0.68
N GLY A 428 13.33 -4.31 1.58
CA GLY A 428 11.90 -4.04 1.56
C GLY A 428 11.44 -3.26 2.78
N ILE A 429 10.54 -2.31 2.59
CA ILE A 429 9.74 -1.72 3.67
C ILE A 429 8.26 -1.79 3.29
N ASN A 430 7.49 -2.58 4.05
CA ASN A 430 6.04 -2.49 4.10
C ASN A 430 5.67 -1.56 5.28
N ALA A 431 4.88 -0.51 5.03
CA ALA A 431 4.43 0.40 6.07
C ALA A 431 2.92 0.65 5.93
N ARG A 432 2.10 -0.09 6.69
CA ARG A 432 0.65 0.09 6.78
C ARG A 432 0.32 0.87 8.05
N VAL A 433 0.19 2.19 7.94
CA VAL A 433 0.11 3.13 9.07
C VAL A 433 -1.26 3.81 9.08
N LEU A 434 -2.15 3.33 9.96
CA LEU A 434 -3.60 3.65 10.00
C LEU A 434 -4.01 4.32 11.33
N SER A 435 -4.96 5.27 11.29
CA SER A 435 -5.34 6.14 12.42
C SER A 435 -6.81 6.61 12.36
N GLY A 436 -7.58 6.56 13.48
CA GLY A 436 -9.06 6.81 13.52
C GLY A 436 -9.60 7.72 14.68
N ALA A 437 -10.69 8.52 14.47
CA ALA A 437 -11.14 9.66 15.34
C ALA A 437 -12.63 10.23 15.28
N ALA A 438 -13.19 11.02 16.25
CA ALA A 438 -14.53 11.76 16.28
C ALA A 438 -14.68 13.08 17.21
N ALA A 439 -15.90 13.60 17.66
CA ALA A 439 -16.22 15.07 17.90
C ALA A 439 -17.16 15.74 19.06
N VAL A 440 -16.77 16.55 20.14
CA VAL A 440 -17.48 17.22 21.37
C VAL A 440 -18.94 16.93 21.92
N GLY A 441 -19.94 17.81 22.27
CA GLY A 441 -20.35 19.18 21.88
C GLY A 441 -20.87 20.17 22.94
N ALA A 442 -22.20 20.35 23.11
CA ALA A 442 -22.79 21.65 23.54
C ALA A 442 -24.30 21.84 23.25
N GLY A 443 -25.21 21.04 23.84
CA GLY A 443 -26.66 21.10 23.55
C GLY A 443 -27.54 21.82 24.60
N ALA A 444 -28.62 22.50 24.16
CA ALA A 444 -29.69 23.02 25.01
C ALA A 444 -30.84 22.03 25.25
N THR A 445 -31.00 21.05 24.35
CA THR A 445 -31.57 19.73 24.64
C THR A 445 -30.44 18.68 24.56
N GLY A 446 -29.80 18.43 23.40
CA GLY A 446 -28.56 17.58 23.29
C GLY A 446 -27.70 17.86 22.04
N SER A 447 -26.38 17.52 22.02
CA SER A 447 -25.43 17.61 20.84
C SER A 447 -23.88 17.42 21.07
N THR A 448 -23.01 17.33 20.03
CA THR A 448 -21.66 16.67 19.90
C THR A 448 -20.48 17.35 18.99
N THR A 449 -19.43 18.16 19.37
CA THR A 449 -18.45 18.97 18.49
C THR A 449 -16.85 19.09 18.67
N VAL A 450 -15.90 18.36 18.00
CA VAL A 450 -14.35 18.41 17.97
C VAL A 450 -13.64 17.09 18.44
N SER A 451 -12.60 16.42 17.88
CA SER A 451 -11.92 16.27 16.55
C SER A 451 -10.74 15.22 16.60
N ALA A 452 -10.20 14.70 15.46
CA ALA A 452 -8.75 14.58 15.06
C ALA A 452 -7.98 13.22 14.90
N ALA A 453 -7.37 12.95 13.72
CA ALA A 453 -6.44 11.83 13.43
C ALA A 453 -5.18 12.23 12.61
N GLY A 454 -4.05 11.57 12.86
CA GLY A 454 -2.77 11.82 12.17
C GLY A 454 -1.94 10.57 11.87
N VAL A 455 -1.28 10.56 10.72
CA VAL A 455 -0.31 9.55 10.27
C VAL A 455 1.00 10.21 9.83
N TYR A 456 2.12 9.65 10.26
CA TYR A 456 3.45 9.93 9.72
C TYR A 456 4.18 8.61 9.44
N ALA A 457 4.37 8.29 8.16
CA ALA A 457 5.21 7.20 7.70
C ALA A 457 6.49 7.79 7.09
N GLU A 458 7.63 7.56 7.73
CA GLU A 458 8.96 7.88 7.17
C GLU A 458 9.71 6.58 6.87
N ASN A 459 9.89 6.29 5.59
CA ASN A 459 10.53 5.08 5.10
C ASN A 459 11.80 5.46 4.33
N ARG A 460 12.98 5.07 4.84
CA ARG A 460 14.27 5.35 4.20
C ARG A 460 15.03 4.06 3.96
N ILE A 461 15.34 3.76 2.70
CA ILE A 461 16.27 2.70 2.31
C ILE A 461 17.54 3.36 1.79
N TYR A 462 18.67 3.11 2.44
CA TYR A 462 20.00 3.40 1.90
C TYR A 462 20.70 2.09 1.58
N THR A 463 21.02 1.84 0.31
CA THR A 463 21.81 0.67 -0.11
C THR A 463 23.07 1.09 -0.85
N SER A 464 24.13 0.32 -0.65
CA SER A 464 25.36 0.41 -1.43
C SER A 464 25.81 -1.00 -1.73
N VAL A 465 25.88 -1.36 -3.02
CA VAL A 465 26.16 -2.72 -3.50
C VAL A 465 27.37 -2.70 -4.42
N ASP A 466 28.38 -3.50 -4.08
CA ASP A 466 29.73 -3.33 -4.64
C ASP A 466 30.42 -4.68 -4.89
N ALA A 467 30.45 -5.09 -6.16
CA ALA A 467 31.21 -6.23 -6.65
C ALA A 467 32.47 -5.72 -7.38
N ARG A 468 33.66 -5.87 -6.76
CA ARG A 468 34.89 -5.30 -7.33
C ARG A 468 36.11 -6.21 -7.34
N ILE A 469 36.90 -6.10 -8.41
CA ILE A 469 38.25 -6.65 -8.53
C ILE A 469 39.22 -5.48 -8.63
N PHE A 470 40.21 -5.43 -7.74
CA PHE A 470 41.18 -4.33 -7.65
C PHE A 470 42.63 -4.83 -7.60
N GLY A 471 43.38 -4.57 -8.68
CA GLY A 471 44.84 -4.65 -8.71
C GLY A 471 45.52 -3.30 -8.47
N THR A 472 46.82 -3.20 -8.75
CA THR A 472 47.61 -1.96 -8.57
C THR A 472 48.15 -1.44 -9.90
N GLU A 473 48.40 -0.13 -10.00
CA GLU A 473 48.97 0.47 -11.22
C GLU A 473 50.38 -0.08 -11.54
N ASP A 474 51.18 -0.36 -10.50
CA ASP A 474 52.50 -0.99 -10.62
C ASP A 474 52.47 -2.50 -10.96
N ARG A 475 51.35 -3.18 -10.67
CA ARG A 475 51.13 -4.60 -10.97
C ARG A 475 49.64 -4.92 -10.98
N ARG A 476 49.13 -5.37 -12.13
CA ARG A 476 47.74 -5.83 -12.27
C ARG A 476 47.47 -7.06 -11.41
N ALA A 477 46.19 -7.30 -11.11
CA ALA A 477 45.75 -8.62 -10.66
C ALA A 477 45.70 -9.54 -11.88
N GLU A 478 46.39 -10.67 -11.84
CA GLU A 478 46.35 -11.70 -12.90
C GLU A 478 45.22 -12.68 -12.59
N LEU A 479 44.33 -12.94 -13.54
CA LEU A 479 43.20 -13.86 -13.43
C LEU A 479 43.11 -14.76 -14.66
N ALA A 480 43.02 -16.07 -14.46
CA ALA A 480 42.62 -17.05 -15.45
C ALA A 480 41.41 -17.85 -14.94
N ALA A 481 40.43 -18.11 -15.82
CA ALA A 481 39.22 -18.88 -15.53
C ALA A 481 38.62 -19.47 -16.82
N ALA A 482 37.71 -20.44 -16.74
CA ALA A 482 36.92 -20.88 -17.90
C ALA A 482 36.06 -19.74 -18.46
N SER A 483 35.38 -19.01 -17.57
CA SER A 483 34.57 -17.80 -17.82
C SER A 483 34.60 -16.88 -16.59
N ALA A 484 34.12 -15.64 -16.71
CA ALA A 484 34.11 -14.68 -15.60
C ALA A 484 32.82 -13.87 -15.51
N SER A 485 32.24 -13.76 -14.31
CA SER A 485 31.07 -12.93 -14.04
C SER A 485 31.28 -12.06 -12.80
N ILE A 486 31.14 -10.74 -12.96
CA ILE A 486 31.18 -9.75 -11.90
C ILE A 486 29.83 -9.02 -11.88
N ARG A 487 28.97 -9.31 -10.89
CA ARG A 487 27.60 -8.77 -10.83
C ARG A 487 27.29 -8.07 -9.51
N SER A 488 26.80 -6.84 -9.62
CA SER A 488 26.19 -6.09 -8.51
C SER A 488 24.70 -5.92 -8.76
N GLU A 489 23.89 -6.24 -7.77
CA GLU A 489 22.43 -6.18 -7.89
C GLU A 489 21.80 -5.62 -6.62
N SER A 490 21.06 -4.52 -6.75
CA SER A 490 20.24 -3.95 -5.68
C SER A 490 18.77 -4.05 -6.06
N ARG A 491 17.98 -4.62 -5.15
CA ARG A 491 16.53 -4.81 -5.27
C ARG A 491 15.86 -4.06 -4.13
N THR A 492 15.14 -2.98 -4.42
CA THR A 492 14.61 -2.10 -3.38
C THR A 492 13.14 -1.78 -3.61
N ALA A 493 12.29 -2.02 -2.61
CA ALA A 493 10.90 -1.60 -2.64
C ALA A 493 10.47 -0.95 -1.32
N ILE A 494 9.71 0.14 -1.42
CA ILE A 494 8.89 0.68 -0.34
C ILE A 494 7.43 0.60 -0.79
N SER A 495 6.58 -0.09 -0.03
CA SER A 495 5.12 0.09 -0.09
C SER A 495 4.67 0.80 1.19
N ALA A 496 4.10 1.99 1.03
CA ALA A 496 3.66 2.83 2.14
C ALA A 496 2.18 3.20 2.01
N LEU A 497 1.32 2.53 2.78
CA LEU A 497 -0.07 2.92 2.98
C LEU A 497 -0.18 3.79 4.24
N ALA A 498 -0.38 5.09 4.05
CA ALA A 498 -0.61 6.05 5.11
C ALA A 498 -2.10 6.47 5.11
N GLY A 499 -2.86 6.08 6.13
CA GLY A 499 -4.32 6.27 6.19
C GLY A 499 -4.80 6.92 7.49
N ALA A 500 -5.22 8.19 7.44
CA ALA A 500 -5.77 8.93 8.59
C ALA A 500 -7.27 9.21 8.42
N ALA A 501 -8.11 8.92 9.42
CA ALA A 501 -9.57 9.06 9.36
C ALA A 501 -10.20 9.65 10.63
N SER A 502 -11.24 10.49 10.49
CA SER A 502 -11.76 11.37 11.55
C SER A 502 -13.26 11.75 11.29
N VAL A 503 -14.17 11.70 12.28
CA VAL A 503 -15.65 11.43 12.11
C VAL A 503 -16.59 12.35 12.97
N ALA A 504 -17.93 12.23 12.82
CA ALA A 504 -18.98 13.24 13.12
C ALA A 504 -19.73 13.19 14.51
N ALA A 505 -20.90 13.88 14.65
CA ALA A 505 -21.01 15.01 15.61
C ALA A 505 -22.44 15.69 15.92
N SER A 506 -22.56 16.97 16.43
CA SER A 506 -23.69 18.00 16.58
C SER A 506 -23.48 19.31 17.49
N PHE A 507 -24.26 20.44 17.42
CA PHE A 507 -24.47 21.54 18.46
C PHE A 507 -25.96 22.00 18.53
N GLY A 508 -26.63 22.08 19.70
CA GLY A 508 -28.08 22.37 19.79
C GLY A 508 -28.52 23.57 20.66
N ALA A 509 -29.53 24.36 20.24
CA ALA A 509 -30.09 25.51 20.99
C ALA A 509 -31.61 25.44 21.31
N SER A 510 -32.36 24.65 20.55
CA SER A 510 -33.80 24.36 20.75
C SER A 510 -34.24 23.08 20.02
N GLY A 511 -33.47 22.63 19.02
CA GLY A 511 -33.30 21.22 18.64
C GLY A 511 -31.81 20.81 18.68
N LYS A 512 -31.41 19.74 17.98
CA LYS A 512 -30.05 19.12 17.91
C LYS A 512 -29.41 19.32 16.48
N ALA A 513 -28.10 19.08 16.17
CA ALA A 513 -27.48 19.47 14.84
C ALA A 513 -25.93 19.22 14.49
N LEU A 514 -25.52 18.13 13.80
CA LEU A 514 -24.22 17.66 13.12
C LEU A 514 -22.74 18.30 13.11
N SER A 515 -21.71 18.05 13.98
CA SER A 515 -20.53 18.99 14.29
C SER A 515 -18.91 18.78 14.55
N VAL A 516 -17.93 18.06 13.90
CA VAL A 516 -16.45 18.47 13.58
C VAL A 516 -15.51 17.31 13.16
N SER A 517 -14.42 17.57 12.39
CA SER A 517 -13.21 16.71 12.32
C SER A 517 -11.88 17.34 11.79
N ILE A 518 -10.71 16.65 11.91
CA ILE A 518 -9.42 16.85 11.16
C ILE A 518 -8.72 15.49 10.89
N GLY A 519 -8.22 15.21 9.68
CA GLY A 519 -7.39 14.04 9.32
C GLY A 519 -6.14 14.45 8.53
N LEU A 520 -4.94 13.96 8.90
CA LEU A 520 -3.68 14.29 8.22
C LEU A 520 -2.86 13.03 7.94
N SER A 521 -2.48 12.81 6.68
CA SER A 521 -1.64 11.68 6.26
C SER A 521 -0.37 12.14 5.56
N LEU A 522 0.77 11.72 6.07
CA LEU A 522 2.10 12.08 5.57
C LEU A 522 2.91 10.80 5.31
N ALA A 523 3.25 10.54 4.05
CA ALA A 523 4.18 9.50 3.64
C ALA A 523 5.44 10.14 3.03
N PHE A 524 6.60 9.89 3.62
CA PHE A 524 7.90 10.35 3.15
C PHE A 524 8.77 9.12 2.86
N ASN A 525 8.99 8.82 1.59
CA ASN A 525 9.64 7.61 1.13
C ASN A 525 10.88 7.97 0.32
N SER A 526 12.04 7.47 0.72
CA SER A 526 13.31 7.77 0.08
C SER A 526 14.14 6.50 -0.13
N ILE A 527 14.56 6.27 -1.37
CA ILE A 527 15.52 5.25 -1.75
C ILE A 527 16.78 5.95 -2.26
N GLU A 528 17.92 5.64 -1.66
CA GLU A 528 19.24 6.02 -2.13
C GLU A 528 20.05 4.73 -2.33
N ALA A 529 20.27 4.34 -3.60
CA ALA A 529 20.78 3.02 -3.98
C ALA A 529 21.95 3.12 -4.97
N ASP A 530 23.19 3.06 -4.47
CA ASP A 530 24.40 3.02 -5.31
C ASP A 530 24.79 1.57 -5.61
N THR A 531 24.79 1.18 -6.90
CA THR A 531 25.10 -0.19 -7.37
C THR A 531 26.29 -0.15 -8.34
N THR A 532 27.44 -0.69 -7.94
CA THR A 532 28.67 -0.61 -8.73
C THR A 532 29.29 -1.99 -8.96
N ALA A 533 29.53 -2.35 -10.22
CA ALA A 533 30.38 -3.48 -10.62
C ALA A 533 31.67 -2.93 -11.24
N THR A 534 32.85 -3.37 -10.79
CA THR A 534 34.13 -2.77 -11.25
C THR A 534 35.29 -3.76 -11.35
N MET A 535 35.99 -3.73 -12.48
CA MET A 535 37.25 -4.45 -12.69
C MET A 535 38.41 -3.47 -12.99
N GLN A 536 39.16 -3.10 -11.94
CA GLN A 536 40.20 -2.08 -11.98
C GLN A 536 41.62 -2.66 -11.85
N ASN A 537 42.51 -2.30 -12.78
CA ASN A 537 43.91 -2.72 -12.84
C ASN A 537 44.06 -4.26 -12.86
N VAL A 538 43.40 -4.92 -13.80
CA VAL A 538 43.35 -6.40 -13.92
C VAL A 538 43.88 -6.86 -15.28
N HIS A 539 44.50 -8.03 -15.34
CA HIS A 539 44.67 -8.81 -16.57
C HIS A 539 43.81 -10.07 -16.40
N LEU A 540 42.72 -10.15 -17.16
CA LEU A 540 41.80 -11.28 -17.17
C LEU A 540 41.95 -12.06 -18.47
N VAL A 541 42.06 -13.39 -18.37
CA VAL A 541 42.01 -14.33 -19.48
C VAL A 541 40.87 -15.32 -19.22
N THR A 542 39.97 -15.51 -20.17
CA THR A 542 39.03 -16.66 -20.16
C THR A 542 39.47 -17.73 -21.16
N LEU A 543 39.26 -19.00 -20.81
CA LEU A 543 39.76 -20.14 -21.58
C LEU A 543 38.76 -20.62 -22.65
N ASP A 544 37.47 -20.69 -22.30
CA ASP A 544 36.42 -21.26 -23.18
C ASP A 544 35.14 -20.41 -23.26
N GLY A 545 34.86 -19.53 -22.29
CA GLY A 545 33.59 -18.82 -22.18
C GLY A 545 33.67 -17.30 -21.96
N ASP A 546 32.51 -16.71 -21.72
CA ASP A 546 32.27 -15.26 -21.72
C ASP A 546 32.87 -14.51 -20.51
N VAL A 547 32.92 -13.18 -20.65
CA VAL A 547 33.15 -12.21 -19.57
C VAL A 547 31.94 -11.30 -19.44
N ASP A 548 31.26 -11.31 -18.30
CA ASP A 548 30.11 -10.45 -18.02
C ASP A 548 30.34 -9.57 -16.78
N ILE A 549 30.19 -8.24 -16.96
CA ILE A 549 30.27 -7.25 -15.89
C ILE A 549 28.96 -6.47 -15.83
N GLY A 550 28.12 -6.83 -14.87
CA GLY A 550 26.74 -6.35 -14.75
C GLY A 550 26.49 -5.53 -13.48
N ALA A 551 25.87 -4.37 -13.61
CA ALA A 551 25.28 -3.63 -12.49
C ALA A 551 23.77 -3.46 -12.73
N ARG A 552 22.94 -3.82 -11.74
CA ARG A 552 21.48 -3.76 -11.85
C ARG A 552 20.84 -3.16 -10.60
N SER A 553 20.11 -2.07 -10.77
CA SER A 553 19.17 -1.54 -9.78
C SER A 553 17.75 -1.84 -10.26
N ALA A 554 16.89 -2.34 -9.38
CA ALA A 554 15.51 -2.65 -9.73
C ALA A 554 14.60 -2.64 -8.48
N GLY A 555 13.30 -2.77 -8.71
CA GLY A 555 12.30 -3.09 -7.69
C GLY A 555 12.54 -4.44 -7.02
N LEU A 556 11.74 -4.72 -5.98
CA LEU A 556 11.73 -6.02 -5.32
C LEU A 556 10.86 -7.00 -6.13
N GLU A 557 11.42 -8.13 -6.57
CA GLU A 557 10.63 -9.22 -7.17
C GLU A 557 9.58 -9.70 -6.14
N SER A 558 8.30 -9.78 -6.56
CA SER A 558 7.15 -9.93 -5.66
C SER A 558 6.51 -11.31 -5.66
N GLY A 559 7.02 -12.21 -6.49
CA GLY A 559 6.62 -13.61 -6.62
C GLY A 559 7.63 -14.38 -7.46
N PRO A 560 7.36 -15.66 -7.75
CA PRO A 560 8.11 -16.42 -8.76
C PRO A 560 7.94 -15.82 -10.15
N THR A 561 8.84 -16.17 -11.07
CA THR A 561 8.63 -15.93 -12.51
C THR A 561 7.60 -16.91 -13.05
N ILE A 562 6.62 -16.40 -13.78
CA ILE A 562 5.58 -17.19 -14.48
C ILE A 562 6.15 -17.58 -15.87
N ASP A 563 5.92 -18.81 -16.33
CA ASP A 563 6.26 -19.18 -17.71
C ASP A 563 5.27 -18.51 -18.69
N TRP A 564 5.78 -17.89 -19.76
CA TRP A 564 4.88 -17.20 -20.71
C TRP A 564 3.92 -18.18 -21.42
N GLU A 565 4.33 -19.43 -21.60
CA GLU A 565 3.50 -20.51 -22.14
C GLU A 565 2.27 -20.80 -21.26
N ASP A 566 2.32 -20.58 -19.93
CA ASP A 566 1.15 -20.73 -19.06
C ASP A 566 0.13 -19.58 -19.25
N ILE A 567 0.62 -18.38 -19.55
CA ILE A 567 -0.22 -17.19 -19.86
C ILE A 567 -0.91 -17.38 -21.22
N GLU A 568 -0.17 -17.87 -22.23
CA GLU A 568 -0.73 -18.23 -23.54
C GLU A 568 -1.76 -19.37 -23.45
N ASN A 569 -1.51 -20.39 -22.61
CA ASN A 569 -2.44 -21.49 -22.38
C ASN A 569 -3.74 -21.06 -21.67
N ALA A 570 -3.70 -19.95 -20.92
CA ALA A 570 -4.88 -19.32 -20.33
C ALA A 570 -5.65 -18.42 -21.32
N GLY A 571 -5.17 -18.26 -22.55
CA GLY A 571 -5.83 -17.48 -23.61
C GLY A 571 -5.42 -16.00 -23.67
N LEU A 572 -4.36 -15.60 -22.98
CA LEU A 572 -3.82 -14.23 -23.02
C LEU A 572 -2.54 -14.18 -23.88
N ASP A 573 -2.52 -13.30 -24.88
CA ASP A 573 -1.31 -12.97 -25.66
C ASP A 573 -0.84 -11.53 -25.37
N GLU A 574 0.24 -11.08 -26.03
CA GLU A 574 0.71 -9.69 -25.93
C GLU A 574 -0.38 -8.65 -26.19
N TYR A 575 -1.27 -8.90 -27.14
CA TYR A 575 -2.30 -7.95 -27.58
C TYR A 575 -3.47 -7.92 -26.60
N ALA A 576 -3.83 -9.04 -25.98
CA ALA A 576 -4.79 -9.10 -24.88
C ALA A 576 -4.30 -8.30 -23.66
N LEU A 577 -3.00 -8.35 -23.34
CA LEU A 577 -2.42 -7.56 -22.24
C LEU A 577 -2.31 -6.06 -22.58
N ASP A 578 -2.03 -5.71 -23.83
CA ASP A 578 -2.08 -4.31 -24.30
C ASP A 578 -3.52 -3.77 -24.32
N ALA A 579 -4.51 -4.58 -24.71
CA ALA A 579 -5.94 -4.25 -24.67
C ALA A 579 -6.49 -4.18 -23.24
N ALA A 580 -5.98 -4.98 -22.30
CA ALA A 580 -6.32 -4.92 -20.88
C ALA A 580 -6.04 -3.54 -20.25
N ALA A 581 -5.08 -2.77 -20.76
CA ALA A 581 -4.85 -1.38 -20.37
C ALA A 581 -5.94 -0.38 -20.84
N LYS A 582 -6.94 -0.85 -21.60
CA LYS A 582 -8.12 -0.10 -22.07
C LYS A 582 -9.44 -0.72 -21.59
N ALA A 583 -9.43 -1.66 -20.64
CA ALA A 583 -10.66 -2.30 -20.13
C ALA A 583 -11.73 -1.27 -19.70
N SER A 584 -11.33 -0.30 -18.89
CA SER A 584 -12.16 0.81 -18.38
C SER A 584 -12.18 2.04 -19.31
N ALA A 585 -11.83 1.90 -20.60
CA ALA A 585 -11.91 3.01 -21.56
C ALA A 585 -13.37 3.27 -21.99
N GLU A 586 -13.75 4.55 -22.04
CA GLU A 586 -15.05 5.00 -22.53
C GLU A 586 -15.22 4.61 -24.02
N THR A 587 -16.32 3.93 -24.33
CA THR A 587 -16.78 3.71 -25.70
C THR A 587 -17.58 4.92 -26.19
N SER A 588 -17.88 4.99 -27.50
CA SER A 588 -18.71 6.08 -28.03
C SER A 588 -20.18 5.97 -27.54
N PHE A 589 -20.67 4.74 -27.39
CA PHE A 589 -22.02 4.41 -26.85
C PHE A 589 -22.02 3.03 -26.16
N THR A 590 -23.16 2.65 -25.56
CA THR A 590 -23.52 1.25 -25.23
C THR A 590 -24.64 0.74 -26.15
N SER A 591 -24.87 -0.58 -26.26
CA SER A 591 -25.93 -1.07 -27.18
C SER A 591 -27.35 -0.77 -26.67
N ASN A 592 -27.53 -0.58 -25.37
CA ASN A 592 -28.77 -0.14 -24.72
C ASN A 592 -28.91 1.39 -24.59
N GLU A 593 -28.10 2.19 -25.32
CA GLU A 593 -28.23 3.65 -25.33
C GLU A 593 -29.67 4.09 -25.68
N GLY A 594 -30.24 4.96 -24.85
CA GLY A 594 -31.64 5.42 -25.00
C GLY A 594 -32.71 4.43 -24.51
N GLN A 595 -32.35 3.23 -24.06
CA GLN A 595 -33.30 2.30 -23.42
C GLN A 595 -33.38 2.55 -21.92
N GLU A 596 -34.48 3.14 -21.47
CA GLU A 596 -34.89 3.16 -20.07
C GLU A 596 -36.00 2.14 -19.84
N TRP A 597 -35.87 1.30 -18.82
CA TRP A 597 -36.96 0.45 -18.35
C TRP A 597 -36.96 0.37 -16.82
N ASP A 598 -38.13 0.09 -16.27
CA ASP A 598 -38.38 -0.09 -14.85
C ASP A 598 -38.37 -1.59 -14.51
N TYR A 599 -39.08 -2.46 -15.22
CA TYR A 599 -39.13 -3.90 -14.93
C TYR A 599 -38.77 -4.80 -16.12
N LEU A 600 -38.57 -6.10 -15.86
CA LEU A 600 -38.41 -7.15 -16.87
C LEU A 600 -39.61 -8.11 -16.85
N LEU A 601 -39.95 -8.75 -17.98
CA LEU A 601 -40.95 -9.85 -17.99
C LEU A 601 -40.55 -11.08 -17.13
N SER A 602 -39.29 -11.14 -16.67
CA SER A 602 -38.82 -12.16 -15.72
C SER A 602 -39.29 -11.92 -14.27
N ASP A 603 -39.78 -10.73 -13.94
CA ASP A 603 -39.88 -10.28 -12.55
C ASP A 603 -41.19 -10.69 -11.86
N GLY A 604 -42.08 -11.40 -12.57
CA GLY A 604 -43.27 -12.07 -12.03
C GLY A 604 -44.39 -11.10 -11.59
N GLU A 605 -45.13 -11.47 -10.55
CA GLU A 605 -46.15 -10.62 -9.91
C GLU A 605 -45.53 -9.27 -9.49
N THR A 606 -46.00 -8.19 -10.12
CA THR A 606 -45.48 -6.82 -10.03
C THR A 606 -46.65 -5.85 -9.94
N ASP A 607 -46.62 -4.93 -8.98
CA ASP A 607 -47.53 -3.79 -8.96
C ASP A 607 -47.07 -2.75 -9.99
N LEU A 608 -47.98 -2.31 -10.86
CA LEU A 608 -47.72 -1.35 -11.93
C LEU A 608 -48.58 -0.10 -11.76
N GLU A 609 -47.96 1.07 -11.85
CA GLU A 609 -48.62 2.37 -12.01
C GLU A 609 -48.53 2.87 -13.47
N SER A 610 -49.43 3.76 -13.88
CA SER A 610 -49.40 4.29 -15.25
C SER A 610 -48.16 5.16 -15.50
N GLY A 611 -47.29 4.70 -16.40
CA GLY A 611 -45.97 5.26 -16.69
C GLY A 611 -44.81 4.27 -16.51
N ASP A 612 -45.04 3.13 -15.86
CA ASP A 612 -44.00 2.12 -15.64
C ASP A 612 -43.56 1.44 -16.95
N LYS A 613 -42.24 1.40 -17.21
CA LYS A 613 -41.68 0.80 -18.43
C LYS A 613 -41.24 -0.64 -18.21
N VAL A 614 -41.59 -1.55 -19.11
CA VAL A 614 -41.20 -2.97 -19.05
C VAL A 614 -40.39 -3.37 -20.28
N LEU A 615 -39.20 -3.92 -20.08
CA LEU A 615 -38.36 -4.48 -21.14
C LEU A 615 -38.72 -5.95 -21.41
N ALA A 616 -39.08 -6.23 -22.66
CA ALA A 616 -39.38 -7.55 -23.16
C ALA A 616 -38.11 -8.32 -23.61
N PRO A 617 -38.12 -9.67 -23.64
CA PRO A 617 -36.97 -10.47 -24.08
C PRO A 617 -36.50 -10.24 -25.53
N ASP A 618 -37.33 -9.62 -26.37
CA ASP A 618 -36.98 -9.18 -27.72
C ASP A 618 -36.45 -7.73 -27.77
N GLY A 619 -36.08 -7.16 -26.62
CA GLY A 619 -35.45 -5.83 -26.52
C GLY A 619 -36.41 -4.65 -26.64
N LEU A 620 -37.72 -4.89 -26.83
CA LEU A 620 -38.73 -3.83 -26.89
C LEU A 620 -39.11 -3.34 -25.48
N VAL A 621 -39.33 -2.03 -25.34
CA VAL A 621 -39.82 -1.41 -24.11
C VAL A 621 -41.28 -1.02 -24.28
N PHE A 622 -42.12 -1.33 -23.29
CA PHE A 622 -43.54 -1.01 -23.25
C PHE A 622 -43.89 -0.23 -21.97
N GLU A 623 -44.57 0.90 -22.11
CA GLU A 623 -45.08 1.72 -21.00
C GLU A 623 -46.48 1.23 -20.61
N TYR A 624 -46.73 1.05 -19.30
CA TYR A 624 -48.05 0.68 -18.78
C TYR A 624 -48.98 1.90 -18.77
N ILE A 625 -50.13 1.78 -19.45
CA ILE A 625 -51.13 2.84 -19.60
C ILE A 625 -52.51 2.47 -19.02
N GLY A 626 -52.58 1.37 -18.26
CA GLY A 626 -53.80 0.93 -17.57
C GLY A 626 -54.03 1.61 -16.22
N ASP A 627 -55.17 1.29 -15.57
CA ASP A 627 -55.39 1.59 -14.16
C ASP A 627 -54.40 0.77 -13.29
N ASP A 628 -53.96 1.35 -12.16
CA ASP A 628 -52.97 0.76 -11.23
C ASP A 628 -53.32 -0.68 -10.81
N ALA A 629 -52.42 -1.64 -11.01
CA ALA A 629 -52.72 -3.06 -10.83
C ALA A 629 -51.50 -3.98 -10.62
N THR A 630 -51.64 -4.99 -9.75
CA THR A 630 -50.74 -6.14 -9.68
C THR A 630 -50.96 -7.06 -10.89
N LEU A 631 -49.92 -7.26 -11.72
CA LEU A 631 -49.92 -8.19 -12.85
C LEU A 631 -48.71 -9.13 -12.77
N ASP A 632 -48.86 -10.40 -13.16
CA ASP A 632 -47.72 -11.30 -13.39
C ASP A 632 -47.10 -11.00 -14.75
N LEU A 633 -45.96 -10.31 -14.74
CA LEU A 633 -45.23 -9.93 -15.95
C LEU A 633 -44.75 -11.12 -16.79
N GLY A 634 -44.73 -12.34 -16.24
CA GLY A 634 -44.47 -13.56 -17.01
C GLY A 634 -45.63 -13.98 -17.93
N ASP A 635 -46.85 -13.52 -17.67
CA ASP A 635 -48.10 -13.96 -18.31
C ASP A 635 -48.90 -12.79 -18.97
N VAL A 636 -48.37 -11.55 -19.00
CA VAL A 636 -49.04 -10.39 -19.64
C VAL A 636 -49.05 -10.44 -21.18
N ASP A 637 -50.11 -9.90 -21.78
CA ASP A 637 -50.20 -9.68 -23.24
C ASP A 637 -49.87 -8.22 -23.58
N LEU A 638 -48.60 -7.97 -23.95
CA LEU A 638 -48.10 -6.66 -24.37
C LEU A 638 -48.73 -6.13 -25.68
N ASN A 639 -49.54 -6.95 -26.37
CA ASN A 639 -50.31 -6.50 -27.54
C ASN A 639 -51.64 -5.82 -27.15
N ASN A 640 -51.95 -5.70 -25.85
CA ASN A 640 -53.17 -5.08 -25.38
C ASN A 640 -53.07 -3.54 -25.41
N GLU A 641 -53.46 -2.92 -26.53
CA GLU A 641 -53.53 -1.46 -26.73
C GLU A 641 -54.40 -0.70 -25.69
N ASP A 642 -55.23 -1.39 -24.89
CA ASP A 642 -55.99 -0.80 -23.76
C ASP A 642 -55.17 -0.77 -22.43
N GLN A 643 -53.94 -1.30 -22.40
CA GLN A 643 -53.07 -1.37 -21.20
C GLN A 643 -51.58 -1.12 -21.44
N TRP A 644 -51.06 -1.30 -22.65
CA TRP A 644 -49.64 -1.16 -22.97
C TRP A 644 -49.44 -0.29 -24.22
N GLU A 645 -48.52 0.67 -24.16
CA GLU A 645 -48.05 1.46 -25.32
C GLU A 645 -46.56 1.18 -25.55
N GLN A 646 -46.15 0.88 -26.79
CA GLN A 646 -44.74 0.60 -27.08
C GLN A 646 -43.94 1.91 -27.11
N VAL A 647 -42.86 1.98 -26.34
CA VAL A 647 -41.98 3.15 -26.30
C VAL A 647 -41.14 3.23 -27.59
N GLU A 648 -41.12 4.40 -28.23
CA GLU A 648 -40.21 4.70 -29.33
C GLU A 648 -38.84 5.07 -28.75
N ILE A 649 -37.81 4.27 -29.08
CA ILE A 649 -36.45 4.41 -28.55
C ILE A 649 -35.63 5.27 -29.51
N ASP A 650 -35.01 6.33 -28.99
CA ASP A 650 -34.22 7.30 -29.77
C ASP A 650 -33.10 6.64 -30.61
N THR A 651 -32.84 7.21 -31.78
CA THR A 651 -31.73 6.84 -32.68
C THR A 651 -30.51 7.71 -32.40
N VAL A 652 -29.30 7.13 -32.46
CA VAL A 652 -28.03 7.89 -32.39
C VAL A 652 -27.41 8.08 -33.78
N GLU A 653 -26.69 9.18 -33.99
CA GLU A 653 -25.86 9.39 -35.19
C GLU A 653 -24.59 8.51 -35.13
N LEU A 654 -24.55 7.40 -35.86
CA LEU A 654 -23.34 6.60 -36.02
C LEU A 654 -22.41 7.15 -37.11
N LYS A 655 -21.11 7.10 -36.84
CA LYS A 655 -20.03 7.57 -37.72
C LYS A 655 -18.89 6.57 -37.66
N THR A 656 -18.18 6.38 -38.78
CA THR A 656 -17.13 5.35 -38.89
C THR A 656 -16.01 5.58 -37.88
N GLY A 657 -15.60 4.51 -37.20
CA GLY A 657 -14.65 4.55 -36.10
C GLY A 657 -15.27 4.65 -34.70
N TYR A 658 -16.57 5.01 -34.58
CA TYR A 658 -17.28 4.98 -33.30
C TYR A 658 -17.37 3.56 -32.74
N THR A 659 -17.29 3.44 -31.42
CA THR A 659 -17.28 2.16 -30.70
C THR A 659 -18.52 2.00 -29.83
N VAL A 660 -19.11 0.81 -29.84
CA VAL A 660 -20.26 0.45 -29.01
C VAL A 660 -19.92 -0.77 -28.17
N ARG A 661 -20.13 -0.69 -26.85
CA ARG A 661 -20.03 -1.85 -25.95
C ARG A 661 -21.38 -2.57 -25.93
N VAL A 662 -21.38 -3.88 -26.17
CA VAL A 662 -22.61 -4.69 -26.17
C VAL A 662 -23.05 -4.96 -24.74
N ASP A 663 -24.29 -4.61 -24.41
CA ASP A 663 -24.85 -4.79 -23.07
C ASP A 663 -25.11 -6.27 -22.72
N ALA A 664 -25.14 -6.58 -21.42
CA ALA A 664 -25.45 -7.91 -20.87
C ALA A 664 -26.79 -8.48 -21.36
N MET A 665 -27.78 -7.64 -21.64
CA MET A 665 -29.14 -8.01 -22.06
C MET A 665 -29.33 -7.97 -23.60
N HIS A 666 -28.28 -7.71 -24.38
CA HIS A 666 -28.39 -7.51 -25.83
C HIS A 666 -28.60 -8.81 -26.61
N ASN A 667 -29.79 -8.98 -27.19
CA ASN A 667 -30.22 -10.23 -27.84
C ASN A 667 -30.11 -10.25 -29.38
N TYR A 668 -29.67 -9.16 -30.03
CA TYR A 668 -29.71 -9.03 -31.49
C TYR A 668 -28.44 -9.49 -32.24
N GLY A 669 -27.33 -9.73 -31.54
CA GLY A 669 -26.11 -10.28 -32.12
C GLY A 669 -24.83 -9.70 -31.51
N GLY A 670 -23.70 -10.33 -31.80
CA GLY A 670 -22.42 -10.09 -31.12
C GLY A 670 -22.28 -10.91 -29.83
N VAL A 671 -21.39 -10.46 -28.95
CA VAL A 671 -21.11 -11.06 -27.64
C VAL A 671 -21.19 -9.93 -26.59
N PRO A 672 -22.02 -10.05 -25.54
CA PRO A 672 -22.08 -9.08 -24.45
C PRO A 672 -20.72 -8.81 -23.80
N GLY A 673 -20.52 -7.61 -23.29
CA GLY A 673 -19.26 -7.14 -22.70
C GLY A 673 -18.23 -6.63 -23.73
N LEU A 674 -18.17 -7.26 -24.91
CA LEU A 674 -17.25 -6.88 -25.98
C LEU A 674 -17.61 -5.55 -26.65
N VAL A 675 -16.59 -4.90 -27.22
CA VAL A 675 -16.71 -3.62 -27.93
C VAL A 675 -16.59 -3.83 -29.43
N TYR A 676 -17.51 -3.26 -30.20
CA TYR A 676 -17.51 -3.29 -31.66
C TYR A 676 -17.38 -1.89 -32.24
N ARG A 677 -16.54 -1.75 -33.27
CA ARG A 677 -16.30 -0.50 -34.02
C ARG A 677 -17.21 -0.47 -35.25
N TYR A 678 -17.94 0.62 -35.43
CA TYR A 678 -18.75 0.84 -36.63
C TYR A 678 -17.84 1.14 -37.82
N ILE A 679 -17.99 0.37 -38.90
CA ILE A 679 -17.22 0.53 -40.14
C ILE A 679 -18.01 1.18 -41.28
N GLY A 680 -19.35 1.12 -41.26
CA GLY A 680 -20.23 1.91 -42.12
C GLY A 680 -20.18 1.65 -43.63
N THR A 681 -19.32 0.75 -44.10
CA THR A 681 -19.17 0.34 -45.50
C THR A 681 -18.57 -1.06 -45.56
N ASP A 682 -18.80 -1.77 -46.68
CA ASP A 682 -17.99 -2.95 -47.01
C ASP A 682 -16.49 -2.56 -46.98
N ILE A 683 -15.69 -3.35 -46.26
CA ILE A 683 -14.23 -3.22 -46.16
C ILE A 683 -13.58 -4.40 -46.89
N ASP A 684 -12.73 -4.13 -47.88
CA ASP A 684 -11.99 -5.18 -48.59
C ASP A 684 -10.86 -5.75 -47.73
N HIS A 685 -10.11 -4.88 -47.04
CA HIS A 685 -8.91 -5.23 -46.30
C HIS A 685 -8.74 -4.38 -45.04
N THR A 686 -8.12 -4.93 -44.00
CA THR A 686 -7.61 -4.16 -42.86
C THR A 686 -6.08 -4.10 -42.93
N THR A 687 -5.44 -3.18 -42.20
CA THR A 687 -3.97 -3.13 -42.15
C THR A 687 -3.34 -4.40 -41.54
N GLN A 688 -4.11 -5.21 -40.80
CA GLN A 688 -3.68 -6.52 -40.31
C GLN A 688 -3.33 -7.51 -41.44
N ALA A 689 -3.86 -7.30 -42.65
CA ALA A 689 -3.54 -8.14 -43.82
C ALA A 689 -2.11 -7.95 -44.35
N GLY A 690 -1.39 -6.91 -43.90
CA GLY A 690 0.00 -6.66 -44.30
C GLY A 690 0.14 -6.39 -45.80
N SER A 691 0.98 -7.18 -46.49
CA SER A 691 1.20 -7.05 -47.94
C SER A 691 0.03 -7.59 -48.77
N VAL A 692 -0.72 -6.69 -49.40
CA VAL A 692 -1.93 -6.97 -50.19
C VAL A 692 -1.82 -6.38 -51.60
N VAL A 693 -2.35 -7.09 -52.62
CA VAL A 693 -2.43 -6.58 -53.99
C VAL A 693 -3.75 -5.86 -54.21
N LEU A 694 -3.73 -4.52 -54.19
CA LEU A 694 -4.92 -3.69 -54.27
C LEU A 694 -5.42 -3.50 -55.72
N GLN A 695 -6.75 -3.44 -55.84
CA GLN A 695 -7.49 -3.01 -57.03
C GLN A 695 -8.08 -1.60 -56.78
N PRO A 696 -8.25 -0.76 -57.81
CA PRO A 696 -8.89 0.55 -57.65
C PRO A 696 -10.29 0.43 -57.03
N ASP A 697 -10.68 1.47 -56.30
CA ASP A 697 -11.97 1.60 -55.61
C ASP A 697 -12.17 0.66 -54.39
N GLN A 698 -11.20 -0.21 -54.05
CA GLN A 698 -11.24 -1.01 -52.81
C GLN A 698 -11.03 -0.15 -51.56
N VAL A 699 -11.67 -0.54 -50.44
CA VAL A 699 -11.62 0.18 -49.15
C VAL A 699 -10.71 -0.54 -48.16
N VAL A 700 -9.77 0.20 -47.56
CA VAL A 700 -8.90 -0.29 -46.48
C VAL A 700 -9.22 0.42 -45.16
N LEU A 701 -9.42 -0.37 -44.10
CA LEU A 701 -9.58 0.11 -42.74
C LEU A 701 -8.24 0.08 -42.00
N VAL A 702 -7.89 1.17 -41.31
CA VAL A 702 -6.67 1.25 -40.50
C VAL A 702 -6.89 0.64 -39.13
N ASP A 703 -6.03 -0.31 -38.79
CA ASP A 703 -6.10 -1.17 -37.61
C ASP A 703 -4.86 -0.95 -36.70
N LEU A 704 -4.86 -1.57 -35.53
CA LEU A 704 -3.91 -1.32 -34.43
C LEU A 704 -2.47 -1.71 -34.75
N ASN A 705 -2.27 -2.61 -35.72
CA ASN A 705 -0.95 -3.01 -36.18
C ASN A 705 -0.26 -1.94 -37.04
N HIS A 706 -0.94 -0.83 -37.34
CA HIS A 706 -0.40 0.27 -38.12
C HIS A 706 0.60 1.12 -37.32
N ALA A 707 1.74 1.46 -37.94
CA ALA A 707 2.84 2.16 -37.28
C ALA A 707 2.51 3.58 -36.72
N GLU A 708 1.44 4.23 -37.20
CA GLU A 708 0.92 5.48 -36.63
C GLU A 708 -0.48 5.29 -36.03
N PRO A 709 -0.64 5.38 -34.69
CA PRO A 709 -1.93 5.16 -34.02
C PRO A 709 -3.03 6.20 -34.33
N GLY A 710 -2.69 7.38 -34.85
CA GLY A 710 -3.64 8.47 -35.09
C GLY A 710 -4.66 8.22 -36.22
N TRP A 711 -4.48 7.12 -36.96
CA TRP A 711 -5.30 6.74 -38.11
C TRP A 711 -6.25 5.57 -37.81
N VAL A 712 -6.05 4.86 -36.70
CA VAL A 712 -6.82 3.67 -36.32
C VAL A 712 -8.32 3.96 -36.30
N GLY A 713 -9.10 3.10 -36.95
CA GLY A 713 -10.56 3.23 -37.09
C GLY A 713 -11.03 4.10 -38.26
N ARG A 714 -10.13 4.69 -39.07
CA ARG A 714 -10.48 5.40 -40.32
C ARG A 714 -10.42 4.45 -41.52
N ALA A 715 -11.29 4.67 -42.50
CA ALA A 715 -11.33 3.96 -43.76
C ALA A 715 -10.85 4.84 -44.93
N PHE A 716 -10.12 4.25 -45.87
CA PHE A 716 -9.59 4.93 -47.06
C PHE A 716 -9.82 4.12 -48.34
N THR A 717 -10.30 4.76 -49.40
CA THR A 717 -10.43 4.14 -50.73
C THR A 717 -9.11 4.22 -51.50
N TRP A 718 -8.68 3.11 -52.09
CA TRP A 718 -7.49 3.04 -52.93
C TRP A 718 -7.71 3.65 -54.33
N LYS A 719 -6.94 4.69 -54.63
CA LYS A 719 -6.94 5.44 -55.90
C LYS A 719 -5.66 5.24 -56.73
N GLY A 720 -4.73 4.43 -56.22
CA GLY A 720 -3.53 4.03 -56.94
C GLY A 720 -3.84 3.11 -58.14
N ALA A 721 -2.80 2.76 -58.90
CA ALA A 721 -2.96 1.88 -60.04
C ALA A 721 -3.26 0.42 -59.64
N GLN A 722 -3.92 -0.30 -60.55
CA GLN A 722 -4.30 -1.70 -60.42
C GLN A 722 -3.07 -2.63 -60.36
N ASP A 723 -3.20 -3.75 -59.65
CA ASP A 723 -2.21 -4.82 -59.49
C ASP A 723 -0.89 -4.36 -58.82
N ILE A 724 -0.98 -3.47 -57.83
CA ILE A 724 0.15 -3.07 -56.97
C ILE A 724 0.06 -3.78 -55.62
N GLU A 725 1.15 -4.44 -55.21
CA GLU A 725 1.36 -4.98 -53.87
C GLU A 725 1.77 -3.84 -52.92
N VAL A 726 1.04 -3.70 -51.80
CA VAL A 726 1.17 -2.62 -50.82
C VAL A 726 1.20 -3.24 -49.41
N ASP A 727 2.18 -2.88 -48.58
CA ASP A 727 2.23 -3.33 -47.18
C ASP A 727 1.44 -2.38 -46.28
N LEU A 728 0.18 -2.74 -46.03
CA LEU A 728 -0.80 -1.91 -45.34
C LEU A 728 -0.41 -1.60 -43.89
N ALA A 729 0.46 -2.39 -43.26
CA ALA A 729 0.90 -2.17 -41.88
C ALA A 729 1.80 -0.93 -41.71
N VAL A 730 2.39 -0.41 -42.80
CA VAL A 730 3.39 0.67 -42.78
C VAL A 730 3.17 1.71 -43.90
N GLU A 731 1.95 1.80 -44.43
CA GLU A 731 1.62 2.64 -45.59
C GLU A 731 1.19 4.07 -45.19
N ASP A 732 1.53 5.06 -46.02
CA ASP A 732 1.20 6.46 -45.75
C ASP A 732 -0.22 6.81 -46.25
N PHE A 733 -1.20 6.68 -45.36
CA PHE A 733 -2.59 7.05 -45.60
C PHE A 733 -2.82 8.57 -45.76
N GLN A 734 -1.84 9.44 -45.49
CA GLN A 734 -1.93 10.88 -45.81
C GLN A 734 -1.73 11.17 -47.30
N ASN A 735 -1.37 10.16 -48.10
CA ASN A 735 -1.01 10.31 -49.50
C ASN A 735 -2.24 10.47 -50.40
N GLU A 736 -2.74 11.71 -50.54
CA GLU A 736 -3.91 12.10 -51.36
C GLU A 736 -3.84 11.66 -52.85
N ASP A 737 -2.64 11.37 -53.39
CA ASP A 737 -2.46 10.82 -54.74
C ASP A 737 -2.77 9.30 -54.83
N ARG A 738 -2.86 8.60 -53.69
CA ARG A 738 -3.08 7.15 -53.56
C ARG A 738 -4.32 6.77 -52.76
N TRP A 739 -4.73 7.61 -51.81
CA TRP A 739 -5.81 7.35 -50.85
C TRP A 739 -6.80 8.51 -50.80
N GLU A 740 -8.05 8.21 -50.49
CA GLU A 740 -9.09 9.19 -50.16
C GLU A 740 -9.84 8.69 -48.93
N GLU A 741 -9.87 9.49 -47.87
CA GLU A 741 -10.62 9.18 -46.65
C GLU A 741 -12.11 9.07 -46.99
N VAL A 742 -12.76 7.97 -46.61
CA VAL A 742 -14.13 7.70 -47.04
C VAL A 742 -15.10 8.59 -46.25
N SER A 743 -15.55 9.67 -46.87
CA SER A 743 -16.57 10.56 -46.31
C SER A 743 -17.94 9.88 -46.36
N LEU A 744 -18.28 9.14 -45.31
CA LEU A 744 -19.56 8.44 -45.17
C LEU A 744 -20.63 9.38 -44.63
N GLU A 745 -21.88 9.16 -45.05
CA GLU A 745 -23.04 9.93 -44.57
C GLU A 745 -23.40 9.49 -43.15
N GLU A 746 -23.95 10.42 -42.36
CA GLU A 746 -24.31 10.18 -40.95
C GLU A 746 -25.58 9.32 -40.89
N GLU A 747 -25.52 8.16 -40.23
CA GLU A 747 -26.65 7.21 -40.16
C GLU A 747 -27.32 7.28 -38.78
N GLU A 748 -28.61 7.60 -38.74
CA GLU A 748 -29.43 7.50 -37.53
C GLU A 748 -29.82 6.04 -37.27
N VAL A 749 -29.31 5.45 -36.17
CA VAL A 749 -29.45 4.03 -35.85
C VAL A 749 -29.88 3.83 -34.40
N SER A 750 -30.89 2.99 -34.15
CA SER A 750 -31.19 2.48 -32.80
C SER A 750 -30.23 1.34 -32.47
N LEU A 751 -29.38 1.50 -31.45
CA LEU A 751 -28.32 0.53 -31.16
C LEU A 751 -28.84 -0.83 -30.66
N TRP A 752 -29.93 -0.82 -29.89
CA TRP A 752 -30.48 -1.99 -29.20
C TRP A 752 -30.93 -3.14 -30.12
N ASN A 753 -31.18 -2.86 -31.41
CA ASN A 753 -31.59 -3.86 -32.40
C ASN A 753 -30.50 -4.19 -33.44
N GLN A 754 -29.26 -3.73 -33.23
CA GLN A 754 -28.15 -4.02 -34.15
C GLN A 754 -27.58 -5.43 -33.93
N ASP A 755 -27.34 -6.13 -35.05
CA ASP A 755 -26.57 -7.37 -35.06
C ASP A 755 -25.07 -7.05 -35.12
N TYR A 756 -24.41 -7.03 -33.96
CA TYR A 756 -22.96 -6.81 -33.87
C TYR A 756 -22.13 -8.00 -34.39
N SER A 757 -22.75 -9.11 -34.81
CA SER A 757 -22.09 -10.18 -35.55
C SER A 757 -22.09 -9.98 -37.07
N ASP A 758 -22.78 -8.95 -37.58
CA ASP A 758 -22.67 -8.53 -38.98
C ASP A 758 -21.32 -7.86 -39.27
N THR A 759 -20.36 -8.66 -39.69
CA THR A 759 -19.01 -8.21 -40.04
C THR A 759 -18.94 -7.31 -41.29
N SER A 760 -20.06 -7.01 -41.96
CA SER A 760 -20.11 -5.97 -43.00
C SER A 760 -20.37 -4.57 -42.44
N ARG A 761 -20.82 -4.46 -41.18
CA ARG A 761 -21.13 -3.19 -40.49
C ARG A 761 -20.35 -2.97 -39.20
N TRP A 762 -19.93 -4.06 -38.54
CA TRP A 762 -19.28 -4.04 -37.23
C TRP A 762 -17.98 -4.86 -37.24
N GLN A 763 -16.88 -4.26 -36.77
CA GLN A 763 -15.62 -4.96 -36.50
C GLN A 763 -15.46 -5.13 -34.98
N LEU A 764 -15.01 -6.29 -34.49
CA LEU A 764 -14.59 -6.42 -33.10
C LEU A 764 -13.41 -5.48 -32.81
N ALA A 765 -13.54 -4.61 -31.83
CA ALA A 765 -12.52 -3.60 -31.50
C ALA A 765 -11.48 -4.19 -30.53
N THR A 766 -10.52 -4.95 -31.08
CA THR A 766 -9.52 -5.70 -30.31
C THR A 766 -8.52 -4.86 -29.50
N ASP A 767 -8.65 -3.54 -29.46
CA ASP A 767 -7.97 -2.69 -28.49
C ASP A 767 -8.72 -2.49 -27.17
N PHE A 768 -9.97 -2.90 -27.06
CA PHE A 768 -10.71 -2.91 -25.80
C PHE A 768 -10.62 -4.30 -25.18
N ALA A 769 -10.31 -4.37 -23.88
CA ALA A 769 -10.35 -5.62 -23.14
C ALA A 769 -11.78 -6.16 -23.06
N ASP A 770 -11.89 -7.49 -23.07
CA ASP A 770 -13.05 -8.15 -22.51
C ASP A 770 -13.03 -8.02 -20.97
N ALA A 771 -14.19 -8.03 -20.33
CA ALA A 771 -14.31 -8.02 -18.87
C ALA A 771 -13.56 -9.23 -18.25
N ASP A 772 -13.62 -10.38 -18.91
CA ASP A 772 -12.96 -11.61 -18.47
C ASP A 772 -11.44 -11.60 -18.73
N THR A 773 -10.91 -10.71 -19.58
CA THR A 773 -9.46 -10.59 -19.82
C THR A 773 -8.73 -10.18 -18.54
N VAL A 774 -9.26 -9.17 -17.84
CA VAL A 774 -8.66 -8.64 -16.60
C VAL A 774 -8.83 -9.65 -15.45
N GLN A 775 -9.97 -10.34 -15.38
CA GLN A 775 -10.19 -11.40 -14.39
C GLN A 775 -9.22 -12.58 -14.58
N THR A 776 -9.05 -13.04 -15.82
CA THR A 776 -8.11 -14.13 -16.16
C THR A 776 -6.67 -13.76 -15.78
N LEU A 777 -6.24 -12.53 -16.09
CA LEU A 777 -4.93 -12.02 -15.68
C LEU A 777 -4.76 -11.96 -14.15
N THR A 778 -5.81 -11.54 -13.44
CA THR A 778 -5.84 -11.52 -11.97
C THR A 778 -5.58 -12.92 -11.40
N THR A 779 -6.35 -13.92 -11.86
CA THR A 779 -6.21 -15.31 -11.37
C THR A 779 -4.85 -15.93 -11.68
N ILE A 780 -4.24 -15.66 -12.84
CA ILE A 780 -2.88 -16.16 -13.16
C ILE A 780 -1.84 -15.60 -12.18
N ILE A 781 -1.98 -14.33 -11.78
CA ILE A 781 -1.07 -13.67 -10.84
C ILE A 781 -1.29 -14.18 -9.41
N GLU A 782 -2.54 -14.39 -9.01
CA GLU A 782 -2.92 -14.99 -7.71
C GLU A 782 -2.44 -16.45 -7.59
N ASP A 783 -2.65 -17.29 -8.62
CA ASP A 783 -2.17 -18.69 -8.67
C ASP A 783 -0.63 -18.78 -8.68
N ALA A 784 0.06 -17.77 -9.23
CA ALA A 784 1.51 -17.62 -9.10
C ALA A 784 1.96 -17.24 -7.68
N GLY A 785 1.04 -17.03 -6.73
CA GLY A 785 1.32 -16.72 -5.33
C GLY A 785 1.59 -15.25 -5.06
N ILE A 786 1.15 -14.34 -5.95
CA ILE A 786 1.25 -12.90 -5.75
C ILE A 786 -0.08 -12.39 -5.21
N ASP A 787 -0.09 -12.05 -3.92
CA ASP A 787 -1.20 -11.46 -3.18
C ASP A 787 -1.55 -10.06 -3.72
N LEU A 788 -2.41 -10.03 -4.75
CA LEU A 788 -3.08 -8.82 -5.24
C LEU A 788 -4.19 -8.46 -4.26
N ALA A 789 -4.34 -7.17 -3.93
CA ALA A 789 -5.32 -6.78 -2.93
C ALA A 789 -6.78 -6.94 -3.43
N ASP A 790 -7.45 -8.00 -2.97
CA ASP A 790 -8.89 -8.36 -3.07
C ASP A 790 -9.92 -7.21 -3.00
N ARG A 791 -9.52 -6.01 -2.53
CA ARG A 791 -10.44 -4.97 -2.02
C ARG A 791 -9.99 -3.57 -2.37
N ASP A 792 -10.81 -2.85 -3.13
CA ASP A 792 -10.73 -1.38 -3.13
C ASP A 792 -11.42 -0.81 -1.89
N MET A 793 -10.72 -0.83 -0.75
CA MET A 793 -11.23 -0.30 0.52
C MET A 793 -11.28 1.25 0.55
N LEU A 794 -10.80 1.96 -0.48
CA LEU A 794 -10.45 3.39 -0.38
C LEU A 794 -10.99 4.28 -1.52
N ARG A 795 -11.34 3.72 -2.68
CA ARG A 795 -11.86 4.41 -3.87
C ARG A 795 -13.16 3.79 -4.41
N ALA A 796 -13.59 2.63 -3.91
CA ALA A 796 -14.89 2.05 -4.29
C ALA A 796 -16.04 3.00 -3.94
N ASN A 797 -16.58 3.63 -5.00
CA ASN A 797 -17.84 4.36 -4.98
C ASN A 797 -18.99 3.38 -4.80
N ALA A 798 -20.03 3.81 -4.10
CA ALA A 798 -21.32 3.14 -4.03
C ALA A 798 -22.41 4.20 -4.15
N LEU A 799 -23.55 3.83 -4.72
CA LEU A 799 -24.71 4.72 -4.86
C LEU A 799 -25.41 4.92 -3.49
N TYR A 800 -25.44 3.87 -2.67
CA TYR A 800 -26.03 3.85 -1.33
C TYR A 800 -25.10 3.21 -0.28
N SER A 801 -25.50 3.28 0.98
CA SER A 801 -24.80 2.72 2.16
C SER A 801 -25.80 2.05 3.10
N THR A 802 -25.41 0.96 3.77
CA THR A 802 -26.30 0.26 4.73
C THR A 802 -26.56 1.03 6.04
N ALA A 803 -26.09 2.28 6.11
CA ALA A 803 -26.40 3.25 7.17
C ALA A 803 -27.24 4.45 6.68
N ASP A 804 -27.71 4.43 5.42
CA ASP A 804 -28.67 5.41 4.91
C ASP A 804 -30.08 5.05 5.42
N GLY A 805 -30.92 6.05 5.69
CA GLY A 805 -32.23 5.88 6.35
C GLY A 805 -32.14 5.56 7.85
N THR A 806 -31.39 4.53 8.25
CA THR A 806 -31.38 3.98 9.63
C THR A 806 -30.43 4.68 10.60
N ILE A 807 -30.57 6.00 10.76
CA ILE A 807 -29.77 6.78 11.73
C ILE A 807 -30.59 6.98 13.02
N TRP A 808 -30.76 5.90 13.79
CA TRP A 808 -31.39 5.96 15.11
C TRP A 808 -30.52 6.71 16.14
N LYS A 809 -31.16 7.24 17.19
CA LYS A 809 -30.55 8.17 18.16
C LYS A 809 -30.17 7.48 19.47
N TYR A 810 -31.00 6.54 19.91
CA TYR A 810 -30.83 5.72 21.11
C TYR A 810 -31.14 4.26 20.77
N THR A 811 -30.72 3.35 21.64
CA THR A 811 -31.13 1.93 21.65
C THR A 811 -31.97 1.64 22.89
N ASN A 812 -32.75 0.56 22.91
CA ASN A 812 -33.42 0.13 24.13
C ASN A 812 -32.42 -0.17 25.29
N GLU A 813 -31.17 -0.54 24.98
CA GLU A 813 -30.04 -0.66 25.92
C GLU A 813 -29.41 0.67 26.42
N ASP A 814 -29.81 1.86 25.94
CA ASP A 814 -29.22 3.16 26.40
C ASP A 814 -29.77 3.62 27.79
N GLY A 815 -30.85 3.03 28.34
CA GLY A 815 -31.38 3.30 29.69
C GLY A 815 -32.18 4.61 29.88
N GLU A 816 -32.01 5.28 31.03
CA GLU A 816 -32.67 6.57 31.36
C GLU A 816 -32.09 7.71 30.49
N VAL A 817 -32.71 7.95 29.33
CA VAL A 817 -32.32 8.98 28.34
C VAL A 817 -33.14 10.27 28.49
N SER A 818 -32.77 11.30 27.71
CA SER A 818 -33.58 12.51 27.51
C SER A 818 -34.15 12.42 26.11
N ILE A 819 -35.46 12.19 26.00
CA ILE A 819 -36.17 11.95 24.75
C ILE A 819 -37.09 13.14 24.44
N GLU A 820 -37.20 13.47 23.16
CA GLU A 820 -38.01 14.58 22.63
C GLU A 820 -39.03 14.01 21.62
N GLU A 821 -40.17 14.68 21.44
CA GLU A 821 -41.14 14.33 20.38
C GLU A 821 -40.41 14.28 19.02
N GLY A 822 -40.39 13.11 18.37
CA GLY A 822 -39.62 12.87 17.14
C GLY A 822 -38.21 12.27 17.30
N ASP A 823 -37.89 11.69 18.46
CA ASP A 823 -36.61 10.99 18.68
C ASP A 823 -36.70 9.48 18.34
N LEU A 824 -35.97 9.05 17.30
CA LEU A 824 -35.85 7.65 16.85
C LEU A 824 -35.02 6.76 17.79
N VAL A 825 -35.56 5.60 18.18
CA VAL A 825 -34.94 4.59 19.05
C VAL A 825 -34.99 3.21 18.41
N ALA A 826 -33.86 2.49 18.35
CA ALA A 826 -33.83 1.10 17.89
C ALA A 826 -34.00 0.12 19.06
N ASP A 827 -34.99 -0.77 18.99
CA ASP A 827 -35.15 -1.89 19.91
C ASP A 827 -34.24 -3.04 19.48
N VAL A 828 -33.12 -3.26 20.19
CA VAL A 828 -32.15 -4.31 19.83
C VAL A 828 -32.57 -5.71 20.30
N ASP A 829 -33.71 -5.84 21.00
CA ASP A 829 -34.38 -7.10 21.27
C ASP A 829 -35.45 -7.44 20.19
N ASP A 830 -35.82 -6.50 19.31
CA ASP A 830 -36.78 -6.65 18.19
C ASP A 830 -36.10 -6.35 16.82
N ASP A 831 -35.01 -7.06 16.50
CA ASP A 831 -34.24 -6.95 15.24
C ASP A 831 -33.82 -5.51 14.86
N ASN A 832 -33.47 -4.68 15.86
CA ASN A 832 -33.14 -3.25 15.72
C ASN A 832 -34.30 -2.38 15.18
N ALA A 833 -35.55 -2.83 15.30
CA ALA A 833 -36.72 -2.08 14.85
C ALA A 833 -36.75 -0.66 15.42
N ILE A 834 -36.98 0.34 14.56
CA ILE A 834 -36.92 1.75 14.95
C ILE A 834 -38.32 2.23 15.37
N TYR A 835 -38.38 2.99 16.45
CA TYR A 835 -39.58 3.61 16.99
C TYR A 835 -39.34 5.11 17.22
N GLU A 836 -40.24 5.95 16.69
CA GLU A 836 -40.29 7.39 16.96
C GLU A 836 -41.12 7.64 18.22
N TYR A 837 -40.55 8.44 19.14
CA TYR A 837 -41.24 8.79 20.37
C TYR A 837 -42.29 9.89 20.14
N LEU A 838 -43.55 9.58 20.47
CA LEU A 838 -44.72 10.47 20.32
C LEU A 838 -45.11 11.23 21.60
N GLY A 839 -44.47 10.95 22.74
CA GLY A 839 -44.83 11.56 24.02
C GLY A 839 -44.37 13.02 24.17
N ASP A 840 -44.89 13.70 25.20
CA ASP A 840 -44.34 14.98 25.67
C ASP A 840 -42.82 14.83 25.98
N ASP A 841 -42.02 15.87 25.69
CA ASP A 841 -40.57 15.92 25.95
C ASP A 841 -40.21 15.51 27.40
N GLU A 842 -39.56 14.35 27.58
CA GLU A 842 -39.12 13.86 28.89
C GLU A 842 -37.60 13.91 29.06
N GLU A 843 -37.13 14.74 30.00
CA GLU A 843 -35.70 14.83 30.39
C GLU A 843 -35.12 13.50 30.95
N ALA A 844 -35.93 12.46 31.11
CA ALA A 844 -35.63 11.24 31.88
C ALA A 844 -36.60 10.07 31.61
N PHE A 845 -36.67 9.58 30.37
CA PHE A 845 -37.45 8.41 29.98
C PHE A 845 -36.58 7.15 30.01
N ASN A 846 -37.07 6.01 30.54
CA ASN A 846 -36.27 4.79 30.69
C ASN A 846 -36.52 3.81 29.53
N LEU A 847 -35.52 3.61 28.67
CA LEU A 847 -35.61 2.69 27.54
C LEU A 847 -35.44 1.21 27.95
N ASP A 848 -34.69 0.91 29.02
CA ASP A 848 -34.58 -0.44 29.61
C ASP A 848 -35.94 -0.99 30.11
N GLU A 849 -36.93 -0.12 30.29
CA GLU A 849 -38.29 -0.43 30.77
C GLU A 849 -39.37 0.12 29.82
N ALA A 850 -39.02 0.47 28.58
CA ALA A 850 -39.96 0.98 27.58
C ALA A 850 -40.89 -0.14 27.09
N ASP A 851 -42.18 0.13 27.05
CA ASP A 851 -43.16 -0.71 26.36
C ASP A 851 -43.36 -0.14 24.95
N PHE A 852 -42.58 -0.62 23.98
CA PHE A 852 -42.71 -0.22 22.56
C PHE A 852 -44.04 -0.66 21.91
N SER A 853 -44.94 -1.30 22.66
CA SER A 853 -46.34 -1.53 22.25
C SER A 853 -47.33 -0.47 22.77
N ASP A 854 -46.86 0.57 23.46
CA ASP A 854 -47.68 1.72 23.88
C ASP A 854 -47.83 2.75 22.74
N GLU A 855 -48.88 2.57 21.92
CA GLU A 855 -49.23 3.43 20.78
C GLU A 855 -49.50 4.91 21.17
N ASP A 856 -49.71 5.24 22.45
CA ASP A 856 -49.81 6.63 22.93
C ASP A 856 -48.41 7.29 23.15
N LEU A 857 -47.32 6.53 23.03
CA LEU A 857 -45.93 6.98 23.24
C LEU A 857 -44.94 6.60 22.12
N TRP A 858 -45.25 5.60 21.29
CA TRP A 858 -44.35 5.07 20.26
C TRP A 858 -45.04 4.81 18.93
N GLU A 859 -44.49 5.36 17.85
CA GLU A 859 -44.83 5.00 16.46
C GLU A 859 -43.66 4.19 15.87
N ARG A 860 -43.92 2.98 15.35
CA ARG A 860 -42.88 2.18 14.70
C ARG A 860 -42.50 2.86 13.38
N VAL A 861 -41.27 3.37 13.30
CA VAL A 861 -40.70 3.92 12.07
C VAL A 861 -40.06 2.77 11.31
N GLU A 862 -40.72 2.38 10.23
CA GLU A 862 -40.08 1.53 9.24
C GLU A 862 -38.99 2.35 8.52
N PRO A 863 -37.75 1.83 8.39
CA PRO A 863 -36.68 2.52 7.68
C PRO A 863 -37.07 2.99 6.29
N ASP A 864 -36.53 4.13 5.85
CA ASP A 864 -36.60 4.58 4.46
C ASP A 864 -36.17 3.43 3.53
N THR A 865 -37.14 2.83 2.84
CA THR A 865 -36.85 1.78 1.86
C THR A 865 -36.33 2.42 0.59
N VAL A 866 -35.20 1.92 0.10
CA VAL A 866 -34.62 2.37 -1.16
C VAL A 866 -35.17 1.49 -2.26
N GLU A 867 -35.83 2.08 -3.24
CA GLU A 867 -36.16 1.41 -4.50
C GLU A 867 -34.86 1.11 -5.26
N LEU A 868 -34.44 -0.15 -5.22
CA LEU A 868 -33.19 -0.57 -5.87
C LEU A 868 -33.42 -0.97 -7.32
N ARG A 869 -32.53 -0.53 -8.20
CA ARG A 869 -32.43 -0.95 -9.60
C ARG A 869 -31.22 -1.85 -9.81
N LYS A 870 -31.34 -2.79 -10.72
CA LYS A 870 -30.31 -3.76 -11.09
C LYS A 870 -29.08 -3.04 -11.63
N GLY A 871 -27.94 -3.23 -10.96
CA GLY A 871 -26.72 -2.45 -11.19
C GLY A 871 -26.40 -1.42 -10.09
N ASP A 872 -27.36 -1.06 -9.23
CA ASP A 872 -27.11 -0.18 -8.09
C ASP A 872 -26.11 -0.80 -7.12
N THR A 873 -25.36 0.06 -6.42
CA THR A 873 -24.26 -0.34 -5.55
C THR A 873 -24.45 0.13 -4.12
N VAL A 874 -24.30 -0.77 -3.16
CA VAL A 874 -24.48 -0.52 -1.72
C VAL A 874 -23.19 -0.82 -0.97
N LYS A 875 -22.75 0.12 -0.12
CA LYS A 875 -21.58 -0.05 0.75
C LYS A 875 -21.98 -0.52 2.15
N ILE A 876 -21.41 -1.63 2.60
CA ILE A 876 -21.70 -2.18 3.94
C ILE A 876 -21.02 -1.33 5.01
N ALA A 877 -21.81 -0.73 5.90
CA ALA A 877 -21.32 0.06 7.02
C ALA A 877 -20.60 -0.83 8.07
N PRO A 878 -19.61 -0.30 8.83
CA PRO A 878 -18.94 -1.06 9.89
C PRO A 878 -19.81 -1.48 11.08
N SER A 879 -21.08 -1.08 11.09
CA SER A 879 -22.11 -1.40 12.08
C SER A 879 -23.19 -2.37 11.57
N HIS A 880 -23.07 -2.85 10.32
CA HIS A 880 -24.01 -3.80 9.73
C HIS A 880 -23.93 -5.16 10.43
N GLY A 881 -25.08 -5.73 10.82
CA GLY A 881 -25.18 -7.05 11.45
C GLY A 881 -25.42 -8.18 10.44
N GLU A 882 -26.28 -7.91 9.45
CA GLU A 882 -26.85 -8.93 8.57
C GLU A 882 -25.92 -9.23 7.38
N GLY A 883 -24.88 -10.01 7.66
CA GLY A 883 -24.03 -10.61 6.63
C GLY A 883 -23.12 -9.63 5.88
N GLY A 884 -22.53 -10.15 4.80
CA GLY A 884 -21.56 -9.46 3.95
C GLY A 884 -20.23 -9.09 4.64
N THR A 885 -19.39 -8.34 3.92
CA THR A 885 -18.10 -7.84 4.44
C THR A 885 -18.16 -6.34 4.71
N ALA A 886 -18.06 -5.96 5.98
CA ALA A 886 -17.98 -4.56 6.42
C ALA A 886 -16.91 -3.75 5.64
N GLY A 887 -17.34 -2.64 5.04
CA GLY A 887 -16.52 -1.74 4.23
C GLY A 887 -16.42 -2.10 2.74
N ALA A 888 -16.88 -3.28 2.32
CA ALA A 888 -16.97 -3.65 0.91
C ALA A 888 -18.21 -3.03 0.23
N VAL A 889 -18.24 -3.09 -1.10
CA VAL A 889 -19.37 -2.64 -1.93
C VAL A 889 -19.96 -3.85 -2.65
N TYR A 890 -21.28 -3.94 -2.66
CA TYR A 890 -22.05 -4.98 -3.34
C TYR A 890 -22.94 -4.34 -4.42
N ARG A 891 -23.15 -5.05 -5.53
CA ARG A 891 -24.04 -4.65 -6.62
C ARG A 891 -25.32 -5.46 -6.57
N TYR A 892 -26.46 -4.79 -6.72
CA TYR A 892 -27.78 -5.41 -6.68
C TYR A 892 -28.14 -6.04 -8.03
N PHE A 893 -28.64 -7.28 -8.01
CA PHE A 893 -29.12 -8.04 -9.16
C PHE A 893 -30.52 -8.62 -8.98
N GLY A 894 -31.23 -8.26 -7.90
CA GLY A 894 -32.62 -8.64 -7.65
C GLY A 894 -33.63 -7.97 -8.60
N LYS A 895 -34.87 -7.83 -8.12
CA LYS A 895 -35.98 -7.20 -8.86
C LYS A 895 -35.85 -5.68 -8.82
N ASN A 896 -36.03 -5.02 -9.97
CA ASN A 896 -36.00 -3.56 -10.07
C ASN A 896 -37.16 -2.89 -9.33
N ASN A 897 -36.95 -1.64 -8.92
CA ASN A 897 -37.86 -0.78 -8.15
C ASN A 897 -38.44 -1.49 -6.90
N GLN A 898 -37.79 -2.56 -6.43
CA GLN A 898 -38.14 -3.20 -5.18
C GLN A 898 -37.71 -2.28 -4.05
N SER A 899 -38.66 -1.81 -3.24
CA SER A 899 -38.36 -1.10 -1.99
C SER A 899 -37.65 -2.04 -1.03
N VAL A 900 -36.37 -1.77 -0.74
CA VAL A 900 -35.50 -2.61 0.09
C VAL A 900 -34.95 -1.80 1.27
N ASN A 901 -35.09 -2.33 2.48
CA ASN A 901 -34.45 -1.77 3.68
C ASN A 901 -32.99 -2.23 3.75
N LEU A 902 -32.06 -1.38 3.31
CA LEU A 902 -30.63 -1.71 3.16
C LEU A 902 -29.94 -2.14 4.47
N SER A 903 -30.51 -1.81 5.63
CA SER A 903 -29.95 -2.11 6.96
C SER A 903 -30.21 -3.56 7.43
N THR A 904 -31.24 -4.23 6.89
CA THR A 904 -31.66 -5.60 7.28
C THR A 904 -31.43 -6.65 6.20
N VAL A 905 -30.75 -6.28 5.10
CA VAL A 905 -30.42 -7.18 3.99
C VAL A 905 -29.21 -8.05 4.33
N ASP A 906 -29.31 -9.35 4.06
CA ASP A 906 -28.17 -10.27 4.03
C ASP A 906 -27.43 -10.18 2.69
N TYR A 907 -26.28 -9.48 2.70
CA TYR A 907 -25.40 -9.34 1.53
C TYR A 907 -24.55 -10.60 1.26
N THR A 908 -24.95 -11.78 1.75
CA THR A 908 -24.43 -13.09 1.34
C THR A 908 -25.37 -13.87 0.42
N ASP A 909 -26.57 -13.36 0.11
CA ASP A 909 -27.48 -13.94 -0.87
C ASP A 909 -26.98 -13.70 -2.31
N ASP A 910 -26.34 -14.73 -2.88
CA ASP A 910 -25.79 -14.72 -4.25
C ASP A 910 -26.86 -14.75 -5.36
N SER A 911 -28.15 -14.83 -5.01
CA SER A 911 -29.26 -14.65 -5.95
C SER A 911 -29.71 -13.19 -6.10
N GLN A 912 -29.31 -12.30 -5.18
CA GLN A 912 -29.65 -10.87 -5.23
C GLN A 912 -28.43 -9.92 -5.19
N TRP A 913 -27.26 -10.38 -4.71
CA TRP A 913 -26.10 -9.51 -4.46
C TRP A 913 -24.78 -10.07 -4.99
N GLU A 914 -24.07 -9.27 -5.78
CA GLU A 914 -22.70 -9.54 -6.22
C GLU A 914 -21.70 -8.72 -5.39
N LEU A 915 -20.57 -9.30 -4.97
CA LEU A 915 -19.47 -8.55 -4.38
C LEU A 915 -18.68 -7.80 -5.48
N VAL A 916 -18.65 -6.47 -5.42
CA VAL A 916 -17.88 -5.66 -6.38
C VAL A 916 -16.39 -5.76 -6.05
N LYS A 917 -15.67 -6.52 -6.89
CA LYS A 917 -14.20 -6.61 -6.87
C LYS A 917 -13.55 -5.31 -7.38
N PRO A 918 -12.30 -5.00 -6.96
CA PRO A 918 -11.52 -3.92 -7.56
C PRO A 918 -11.24 -4.16 -9.06
N GLU A 919 -11.38 -3.14 -9.90
CA GLU A 919 -10.79 -3.15 -11.24
C GLU A 919 -9.26 -2.99 -11.13
N LEU A 920 -8.49 -3.95 -11.64
CA LEU A 920 -7.05 -3.79 -11.82
C LEU A 920 -6.80 -2.74 -12.92
N ASN A 921 -6.09 -1.67 -12.57
CA ASN A 921 -5.71 -0.66 -13.56
C ASN A 921 -4.41 -1.08 -14.26
N LEU A 922 -4.51 -1.60 -15.49
CA LEU A 922 -3.36 -1.82 -16.35
C LEU A 922 -2.96 -0.55 -17.11
N ALA A 923 -1.66 -0.39 -17.33
CA ALA A 923 -1.10 0.59 -18.24
C ALA A 923 0.10 -0.02 -19.00
N VAL A 924 0.11 0.06 -20.33
CA VAL A 924 1.26 -0.36 -21.14
C VAL A 924 2.46 0.55 -20.84
N ILE A 925 3.64 -0.06 -20.64
CA ILE A 925 4.92 0.64 -20.55
C ILE A 925 5.65 0.53 -21.89
N GLU A 926 5.74 -0.69 -22.42
CA GLU A 926 6.27 -1.00 -23.76
C GLU A 926 5.37 -2.07 -24.40
N PRO A 927 4.68 -1.78 -25.53
CA PRO A 927 3.73 -2.69 -26.15
C PRO A 927 4.28 -4.09 -26.36
N GLY A 928 3.52 -5.11 -25.94
CA GLY A 928 3.92 -6.51 -26.02
C GLY A 928 5.14 -6.94 -25.19
N GLN A 929 5.71 -6.07 -24.34
CA GLN A 929 6.92 -6.39 -23.55
C GLN A 929 6.78 -6.07 -22.06
N SER A 930 6.15 -4.95 -21.68
CA SER A 930 5.98 -4.61 -20.26
C SER A 930 4.75 -3.75 -19.96
N TRP A 931 4.14 -4.05 -18.82
CA TRP A 931 2.88 -3.48 -18.34
C TRP A 931 3.00 -3.13 -16.86
N ARG A 932 2.30 -2.09 -16.42
CA ARG A 932 2.13 -1.75 -15.00
C ARG A 932 0.72 -2.09 -14.57
N ILE A 933 0.59 -2.89 -13.53
CA ILE A 933 -0.67 -3.08 -12.78
C ILE A 933 -0.68 -2.13 -11.58
N VAL A 934 -1.86 -1.63 -11.23
CA VAL A 934 -2.18 -1.07 -9.92
C VAL A 934 -3.40 -1.80 -9.37
N ASP A 935 -3.29 -2.37 -8.17
CA ASP A 935 -4.37 -3.14 -7.53
C ASP A 935 -5.36 -2.25 -6.74
N GLY A 936 -6.36 -2.90 -6.11
CA GLY A 936 -7.39 -2.25 -5.31
C GLY A 936 -6.88 -1.52 -4.05
N ALA A 937 -5.77 -1.98 -3.44
CA ALA A 937 -5.10 -1.25 -2.36
C ALA A 937 -4.25 -0.08 -2.90
N GLY A 938 -3.98 -0.06 -4.20
CA GLY A 938 -3.07 0.86 -4.86
C GLY A 938 -1.62 0.41 -4.79
N ASP A 939 -1.33 -0.86 -4.51
CA ASP A 939 0.00 -1.43 -4.72
C ASP A 939 0.24 -1.62 -6.23
N SER A 940 1.45 -1.26 -6.67
CA SER A 940 1.79 -1.21 -8.10
C SER A 940 2.93 -2.15 -8.45
N TYR A 941 2.69 -2.92 -9.50
CA TYR A 941 3.52 -4.00 -9.98
C TYR A 941 3.87 -3.76 -11.44
N THR A 942 5.13 -4.01 -11.80
CA THR A 942 5.59 -4.02 -13.20
C THR A 942 5.73 -5.46 -13.64
N ILE A 943 4.93 -5.83 -14.63
CA ILE A 943 5.03 -7.08 -15.39
C ILE A 943 6.02 -6.84 -16.53
N VAL A 944 7.03 -7.70 -16.64
CA VAL A 944 8.01 -7.66 -17.75
C VAL A 944 8.13 -9.05 -18.35
N LYS A 945 7.84 -9.18 -19.65
CA LYS A 945 8.17 -10.36 -20.46
C LYS A 945 9.67 -10.31 -20.75
N ARG A 946 10.44 -11.30 -20.29
CA ARG A 946 11.89 -11.41 -20.46
C ARG A 946 12.21 -12.61 -21.35
N LEU A 947 13.24 -12.49 -22.19
CA LEU A 947 13.78 -13.61 -22.98
C LEU A 947 14.83 -14.38 -22.15
N ARG A 948 14.64 -15.68 -21.99
CA ARG A 948 15.59 -16.59 -21.33
C ARG A 948 16.74 -16.98 -22.25
N ALA A 949 17.82 -17.51 -21.64
CA ALA A 949 19.04 -17.92 -22.35
C ALA A 949 18.87 -19.17 -23.25
N ASP A 950 17.78 -19.91 -23.10
CA ASP A 950 17.39 -21.04 -23.96
C ASP A 950 16.46 -20.63 -25.13
N GLY A 951 15.98 -19.37 -25.13
CA GLY A 951 15.04 -18.85 -26.11
C GLY A 951 13.56 -18.91 -25.71
N SER A 952 13.21 -19.39 -24.51
CA SER A 952 11.85 -19.26 -23.97
C SER A 952 11.59 -17.84 -23.44
N TYR A 953 10.33 -17.49 -23.21
CA TYR A 953 9.96 -16.27 -22.48
C TYR A 953 9.46 -16.60 -21.08
N ASP A 954 9.76 -15.71 -20.12
CA ASP A 954 9.13 -15.70 -18.80
C ASP A 954 8.64 -14.32 -18.41
N VAL A 955 7.76 -14.28 -17.41
CA VAL A 955 7.17 -13.06 -16.88
C VAL A 955 7.61 -12.87 -15.44
N SER A 956 8.27 -11.74 -15.19
CA SER A 956 8.57 -11.29 -13.83
C SER A 956 7.55 -10.26 -13.37
N VAL A 957 7.06 -10.41 -12.14
CA VAL A 957 6.27 -9.38 -11.47
C VAL A 957 7.12 -8.70 -10.38
N ASN A 958 7.53 -7.46 -10.66
CA ASN A 958 8.35 -6.64 -9.76
C ASN A 958 7.44 -5.63 -9.04
N ARG A 959 7.63 -5.38 -7.74
CA ARG A 959 7.03 -4.19 -7.09
C ARG A 959 7.74 -2.93 -7.58
N VAL A 960 6.98 -1.89 -7.88
CA VAL A 960 7.53 -0.57 -8.20
C VAL A 960 8.34 -0.06 -7.00
N ASN A 961 9.53 0.49 -7.27
CA ASN A 961 10.57 0.72 -6.26
C ASN A 961 10.09 1.61 -5.10
N ILE A 962 9.20 2.58 -5.37
CA ILE A 962 8.42 3.25 -4.31
C ILE A 962 6.95 3.33 -4.74
N ASN A 963 6.09 2.58 -4.05
CA ASN A 963 4.67 2.87 -3.97
C ASN A 963 4.36 3.66 -2.68
N ALA A 964 3.45 4.64 -2.77
CA ALA A 964 2.99 5.40 -1.62
C ALA A 964 1.56 5.91 -1.78
N VAL A 965 0.64 5.26 -1.07
CA VAL A 965 -0.77 5.65 -1.00
C VAL A 965 -0.98 6.45 0.28
N SER A 966 -1.26 7.74 0.14
CA SER A 966 -1.55 8.65 1.25
C SER A 966 -3.01 9.08 1.18
N VAL A 967 -3.82 8.67 2.16
CA VAL A 967 -5.26 8.98 2.25
C VAL A 967 -5.56 9.66 3.58
N ALA A 968 -6.33 10.74 3.53
CA ALA A 968 -6.80 11.48 4.69
C ALA A 968 -8.32 11.73 4.60
N ALA A 969 -9.05 11.39 5.65
CA ALA A 969 -10.51 11.45 5.75
C ALA A 969 -10.96 12.17 7.03
N SER A 970 -12.08 12.92 6.96
CA SER A 970 -12.46 13.92 7.98
C SER A 970 -13.89 14.50 7.78
N ALA A 971 -14.78 14.61 8.80
CA ALA A 971 -16.08 15.34 8.69
C ALA A 971 -16.76 16.06 9.93
N ALA A 972 -17.03 17.39 9.79
CA ALA A 972 -18.32 18.16 9.89
C ALA A 972 -18.91 18.89 11.18
N ILE A 973 -18.82 20.26 11.39
CA ILE A 973 -19.30 21.34 12.43
C ILE A 973 -20.71 22.08 12.34
N GLY A 974 -21.86 21.50 12.72
CA GLY A 974 -23.23 22.07 12.70
C GLY A 974 -23.81 22.77 13.95
N VAL A 975 -25.00 23.40 13.81
CA VAL A 975 -25.66 24.32 14.78
C VAL A 975 -27.19 24.40 14.59
N SER A 976 -28.02 24.25 15.64
CA SER A 976 -29.50 24.43 15.58
C SER A 976 -30.01 25.76 16.15
N ALA A 977 -31.25 26.15 15.80
CA ALA A 977 -31.97 27.28 16.41
C ALA A 977 -33.51 27.17 16.39
N GLY A 978 -34.04 26.03 15.93
CA GLY A 978 -35.40 25.89 15.43
C GLY A 978 -35.27 25.45 13.98
N GLY A 979 -35.36 24.13 13.76
CA GLY A 979 -34.56 23.46 12.72
C GLY A 979 -33.12 23.22 13.17
N GLN A 980 -32.48 22.21 12.56
CA GLN A 980 -31.10 21.76 12.81
C GLN A 980 -30.05 22.57 12.00
N GLY A 981 -28.80 22.10 11.90
CA GLY A 981 -27.74 22.67 11.02
C GLY A 981 -26.40 21.88 11.08
N LEU A 982 -25.56 21.99 10.03
CA LEU A 982 -24.46 21.07 9.58
C LEU A 982 -22.98 21.62 9.57
N ALA A 983 -21.95 20.74 9.43
CA ALA A 983 -20.72 20.87 8.58
C ALA A 983 -19.42 21.66 8.98
N PHE A 984 -18.25 21.30 8.39
CA PHE A 984 -16.79 21.66 8.56
C PHE A 984 -15.79 20.66 9.19
N SER A 985 -14.60 20.60 8.58
CA SER A 985 -13.70 19.46 8.51
C SER A 985 -12.27 19.93 8.16
N GLY A 986 -11.32 19.00 8.02
CA GLY A 986 -10.08 19.23 7.28
C GLY A 986 -9.38 17.91 6.97
N ALA A 987 -9.04 17.65 5.71
CA ALA A 987 -8.28 16.49 5.27
C ALA A 987 -7.03 16.96 4.51
N GLY A 988 -5.89 16.30 4.73
CA GLY A 988 -4.65 16.60 4.01
C GLY A 988 -3.80 15.34 3.83
N ALA A 989 -3.58 14.94 2.59
CA ALA A 989 -2.72 13.83 2.22
C ALA A 989 -1.48 14.35 1.46
N ILE A 990 -0.30 13.91 1.89
CA ILE A 990 0.96 14.12 1.17
C ILE A 990 1.66 12.76 1.06
N ALA A 991 2.09 12.44 -0.16
CA ALA A 991 3.10 11.43 -0.43
C ALA A 991 4.28 12.12 -1.13
N VAL A 992 5.50 11.94 -0.62
CA VAL A 992 6.73 12.38 -1.29
C VAL A 992 7.61 11.16 -1.47
N ASN A 993 7.82 10.79 -2.74
CA ASN A 993 8.65 9.68 -3.14
C ASN A 993 9.92 10.23 -3.79
N THR A 994 11.09 9.81 -3.33
CA THR A 994 12.39 10.24 -3.86
C THR A 994 13.25 9.01 -4.13
N ILE A 995 13.71 8.86 -5.37
CA ILE A 995 14.68 7.83 -5.76
C ILE A 995 15.96 8.54 -6.20
N ARG A 996 17.10 8.08 -5.68
CA ARG A 996 18.45 8.52 -6.03
C ARG A 996 19.38 7.31 -6.08
N GLY A 997 20.44 7.39 -6.86
CA GLY A 997 21.43 6.31 -6.96
C GLY A 997 22.18 6.36 -8.28
N ASN A 998 23.28 5.63 -8.35
CA ASN A 998 24.07 5.43 -9.55
C ASN A 998 24.18 3.93 -9.82
N THR A 999 24.01 3.51 -11.08
CA THR A 999 24.24 2.11 -11.49
C THR A 999 25.38 2.08 -12.49
N ASP A 1000 26.54 1.57 -12.06
CA ASP A 1000 27.82 1.69 -12.77
C ASP A 1000 28.45 0.31 -13.04
N ALA A 1001 28.76 -0.01 -14.30
CA ALA A 1001 29.52 -1.19 -14.70
C ALA A 1001 30.82 -0.77 -15.41
N LEU A 1002 31.98 -1.00 -14.79
CA LEU A 1002 33.24 -0.30 -15.13
C LEU A 1002 34.44 -1.24 -15.34
N ILE A 1003 35.19 -1.02 -16.42
CA ILE A 1003 36.54 -1.59 -16.65
C ILE A 1003 37.56 -0.44 -16.67
N ILE A 1004 38.55 -0.46 -15.78
CA ILE A 1004 39.48 0.67 -15.59
C ILE A 1004 40.93 0.19 -15.56
N GLY A 1005 41.77 0.63 -16.51
CA GLY A 1005 43.21 0.32 -16.54
C GLY A 1005 43.57 -1.16 -16.79
N SER A 1006 42.57 -1.99 -17.12
CA SER A 1006 42.69 -3.44 -17.25
C SER A 1006 43.01 -3.91 -18.69
N VAL A 1007 43.27 -5.21 -18.86
CA VAL A 1007 43.27 -5.95 -20.13
C VAL A 1007 42.36 -7.17 -19.96
N VAL A 1008 41.60 -7.49 -21.00
CA VAL A 1008 40.73 -8.67 -21.07
C VAL A 1008 41.06 -9.43 -22.35
N GLU A 1009 41.34 -10.72 -22.22
CA GLU A 1009 41.51 -11.66 -23.32
C GLU A 1009 40.40 -12.71 -23.16
N SER A 1010 39.26 -12.49 -23.83
CA SER A 1010 38.08 -13.35 -23.73
C SER A 1010 38.07 -14.42 -24.82
N ALA A 1011 37.70 -15.65 -24.46
CA ALA A 1011 37.41 -16.73 -25.41
C ALA A 1011 35.99 -16.60 -26.00
N GLY A 1012 35.02 -16.26 -25.14
CA GLY A 1012 33.64 -15.91 -25.53
C GLY A 1012 33.40 -14.40 -25.64
N ASP A 1013 32.14 -13.98 -25.55
CA ASP A 1013 31.73 -12.58 -25.64
C ASP A 1013 32.12 -11.76 -24.39
N LEU A 1014 32.30 -10.46 -24.57
CA LEU A 1014 32.52 -9.49 -23.48
C LEU A 1014 31.29 -8.59 -23.33
N LYS A 1015 30.51 -8.81 -22.28
CA LYS A 1015 29.37 -7.97 -21.89
C LYS A 1015 29.75 -7.04 -20.75
N VAL A 1016 29.43 -5.76 -20.90
CA VAL A 1016 29.45 -4.76 -19.83
C VAL A 1016 28.11 -4.04 -19.87
N SER A 1017 27.32 -4.12 -18.81
CA SER A 1017 25.95 -3.59 -18.80
C SER A 1017 25.55 -3.00 -17.46
N ALA A 1018 24.92 -1.83 -17.49
CA ALA A 1018 24.25 -1.20 -16.37
C ALA A 1018 22.76 -1.05 -16.71
N SER A 1019 21.85 -1.50 -15.83
CA SER A 1019 20.40 -1.33 -15.98
C SER A 1019 19.80 -0.75 -14.70
N SER A 1020 18.96 0.28 -14.81
CA SER A 1020 18.12 0.75 -13.71
C SER A 1020 16.67 0.69 -14.16
N ASP A 1021 15.88 -0.06 -13.41
CA ASP A 1021 14.43 -0.28 -13.61
C ASP A 1021 13.65 0.41 -12.48
#